data_AF-B7RNT4-F1
#
_entry.id   AF-B7RNT4-F1
#
_cell.length_a   1.000
_cell.length_b   1.000
_cell.length_c   1.000
_cell.angle_alpha   90.00
_cell.angle_beta   90.00
_cell.angle_gamma   90.00
#
_symmetry.space_group_name_H-M   'P 1'
#
loop_
_entity.id
_entity.type
_entity.pdbx_description
1 polymer ?
#
loop_
_entity_poly.entity_id
_entity_poly.type
_entity_poly.pdbx_seq_one_letter_code
_entity_poly.pdbx_strand_id
1 'polypeptide(L)'
;MGLRRYFRKNSDDIIQPEERRIIDKCISSGDVVFDVGAHHGLWSKAALAHAGDIDLHVFEASKKSHAEVMAQLDGRGTINHSAVSHTDGEIVFNTYQDDDRLSSIYRRTSVEDKLLPSGFDANVVPAVALDGYWTDPKRQINFLKIDVEGAEYDVLRGANRLLKAGQIDYIQFEYGGTFQDAGYTLGNVWSYLRRSGYVVFKVGKRKFTEITRFTPAMEDYRFTNLLAVHERLRSKFVGKPENIEIYLDKMKHYGFQPKGVLHVGAHKGQELPTYRANKISPVVFVEANPDLAAALREKTAGDDDIYLVEGAASDSAGKATFNITSMDQSSSLLPLAKHSEMYPKIVVEKRIEVRTLTLDAAMTETGLDFEAINMLTMDIQGAELMALRGATRILKNIEAIQTEINYDELYDGCPHISDLDAFLEPHGFLRIKTVTPYDKDWGDAVYVKKPMIINSTLGSMGRFANKAFQYMFLRTYAAEHGFEFANLPWEGDDMYYVHPGVETLPTVGRTVSQTKYGLDECNIANATEPLADTDLQGYFQYNMKYYAPYRAEIQAEFAHKGIYLEAEKALKAAFDALNGPVAVVHLRRGDFGTGVFFQTPNSWYVDWLRQLQADEPDLQVYIASDDPAAAGNDFDEFNLVSADQFDLPQVEHGFFYDFNALRLGKFVAISNSTFSFLATALNRHAALTVRPDPQVGKLVPYSAWTSDPMIRSHTAEDLGEEYMSERAKSRTKYKMRQVVKRLGLKKP
;
A
#
# COMPACT_ATOMS: atom_id res chain seq x y z
N MET A 1 -8.85 -35.00 -12.19
CA MET A 1 -10.10 -35.68 -11.79
C MET A 1 -10.78 -35.05 -10.53
N GLY A 2 -10.48 -33.80 -10.17
CA GLY A 2 -10.98 -33.17 -8.93
C GLY A 2 -12.07 -32.10 -9.07
N LEU A 3 -12.26 -31.46 -10.24
CA LEU A 3 -13.21 -30.35 -10.37
C LEU A 3 -14.64 -30.75 -10.78
N ARG A 4 -14.84 -31.87 -11.48
CA ARG A 4 -16.18 -32.30 -11.95
C ARG A 4 -17.11 -32.87 -10.87
N ARG A 5 -16.67 -33.02 -9.62
CA ARG A 5 -17.42 -33.74 -8.56
C ARG A 5 -18.13 -32.84 -7.54
N TYR A 6 -18.01 -31.51 -7.64
CA TYR A 6 -18.63 -30.61 -6.66
C TYR A 6 -20.08 -30.23 -6.99
N PHE A 7 -20.53 -30.40 -8.23
CA PHE A 7 -21.91 -30.10 -8.62
C PHE A 7 -22.73 -31.38 -8.79
N ARG A 8 -23.26 -31.87 -7.66
CA ARG A 8 -24.49 -32.66 -7.63
C ARG A 8 -25.09 -32.67 -6.22
N LYS A 9 -25.99 -31.73 -5.96
CA LYS A 9 -27.28 -31.98 -5.30
C LYS A 9 -28.15 -30.73 -5.34
N ASN A 10 -29.42 -30.93 -5.66
CA ASN A 10 -30.50 -29.95 -5.62
C ASN A 10 -30.57 -29.25 -4.25
N SER A 11 -29.99 -28.06 -4.14
CA SER A 11 -30.48 -27.02 -3.24
C SER A 11 -30.74 -25.79 -4.09
N ASP A 12 -31.91 -25.18 -3.92
CA ASP A 12 -32.28 -23.93 -4.61
C ASP A 12 -31.41 -22.73 -4.19
N ASP A 13 -30.45 -22.94 -3.27
CA ASP A 13 -29.48 -21.95 -2.82
C ASP A 13 -28.09 -22.25 -3.42
N ILE A 14 -27.59 -21.34 -4.25
CA ILE A 14 -26.30 -21.43 -4.95
C ILE A 14 -25.15 -20.88 -4.08
N ILE A 15 -25.47 -20.21 -2.96
CA ILE A 15 -24.51 -19.63 -2.04
C ILE A 15 -23.92 -20.71 -1.14
N GLN A 16 -22.58 -20.71 -0.98
CA GLN A 16 -21.93 -21.68 -0.11
C GLN A 16 -22.29 -21.41 1.37
N PRO A 17 -22.38 -22.45 2.24
CA PRO A 17 -22.70 -22.26 3.65
C PRO A 17 -21.76 -21.29 4.38
N GLU A 18 -20.49 -21.25 3.97
CA GLU A 18 -19.48 -20.32 4.45
C GLU A 18 -19.84 -18.86 4.10
N GLU A 19 -20.22 -18.58 2.85
CA GLU A 19 -20.61 -17.24 2.38
C GLU A 19 -21.91 -16.79 3.04
N ARG A 20 -22.92 -17.68 3.14
CA ARG A 20 -24.18 -17.37 3.81
C ARG A 20 -23.96 -16.96 5.26
N ARG A 21 -23.03 -17.63 5.96
CA ARG A 21 -22.65 -17.27 7.33
C ARG A 21 -21.97 -15.90 7.42
N ILE A 22 -21.22 -15.50 6.41
CA ILE A 22 -20.62 -14.17 6.34
C ILE A 22 -21.72 -13.13 6.16
N ILE A 23 -22.60 -13.31 5.16
CA ILE A 23 -23.75 -12.44 4.92
C ILE A 23 -24.56 -12.27 6.20
N ASP A 24 -24.98 -13.38 6.82
CA ASP A 24 -25.83 -13.38 8.02
C ASP A 24 -25.20 -12.68 9.24
N LYS A 25 -23.87 -12.58 9.31
CA LYS A 25 -23.17 -11.99 10.46
C LYS A 25 -22.69 -10.57 10.21
N CYS A 26 -22.42 -10.22 8.96
CA CYS A 26 -21.67 -9.02 8.61
C CYS A 26 -22.49 -7.99 7.81
N ILE A 27 -23.65 -8.36 7.28
CA ILE A 27 -24.49 -7.47 6.47
C ILE A 27 -25.82 -7.23 7.19
N SER A 28 -26.20 -5.97 7.33
CA SER A 28 -27.42 -5.48 7.97
C SER A 28 -28.16 -4.49 7.08
N SER A 29 -29.42 -4.19 7.42
CA SER A 29 -30.19 -3.14 6.75
C SER A 29 -29.52 -1.77 6.96
N GLY A 30 -29.45 -0.96 5.90
CA GLY A 30 -28.79 0.34 5.85
C GLY A 30 -27.31 0.29 5.45
N ASP A 31 -26.74 -0.90 5.30
CA ASP A 31 -25.32 -1.08 4.99
C ASP A 31 -24.98 -0.68 3.55
N VAL A 32 -23.76 -0.16 3.36
CA VAL A 32 -23.12 -0.03 2.04
C VAL A 32 -22.37 -1.32 1.74
N VAL A 33 -22.71 -1.97 0.61
CA VAL A 33 -22.19 -3.30 0.24
C VAL A 33 -21.59 -3.26 -1.15
N PHE A 34 -20.35 -3.73 -1.29
CA PHE A 34 -19.64 -3.82 -2.56
C PHE A 34 -19.48 -5.30 -2.97
N ASP A 35 -19.86 -5.65 -4.19
CA ASP A 35 -19.65 -6.96 -4.81
C ASP A 35 -18.71 -6.82 -6.02
N VAL A 36 -17.43 -7.16 -5.83
CA VAL A 36 -16.39 -7.04 -6.84
C VAL A 36 -16.13 -8.39 -7.50
N GLY A 37 -16.42 -8.48 -8.80
CA GLY A 37 -16.38 -9.74 -9.55
C GLY A 37 -17.69 -10.53 -9.39
N ALA A 38 -18.81 -9.85 -9.63
CA ALA A 38 -20.13 -10.40 -9.32
C ALA A 38 -20.58 -11.54 -10.24
N HIS A 39 -19.96 -11.68 -11.41
CA HIS A 39 -20.22 -12.70 -12.42
C HIS A 39 -21.70 -12.74 -12.82
N HIS A 40 -22.51 -13.68 -12.30
CA HIS A 40 -23.95 -13.74 -12.56
C HIS A 40 -24.81 -12.95 -11.55
N GLY A 41 -24.23 -12.29 -10.54
CA GLY A 41 -24.95 -11.50 -9.53
C GLY A 41 -25.74 -12.33 -8.51
N LEU A 42 -25.40 -13.61 -8.35
CA LEU A 42 -26.08 -14.51 -7.40
C LEU A 42 -25.79 -14.15 -5.94
N TRP A 43 -24.53 -13.78 -5.64
CA TRP A 43 -24.14 -13.31 -4.32
C TRP A 43 -24.85 -12.00 -3.96
N SER A 44 -24.78 -11.00 -4.85
CA SER A 44 -25.53 -9.74 -4.73
C SER A 44 -27.03 -9.94 -4.44
N LYS A 45 -27.67 -10.87 -5.16
CA LYS A 45 -29.08 -11.21 -4.95
C LYS A 45 -29.34 -11.82 -3.56
N ALA A 46 -28.42 -12.65 -3.06
CA ALA A 46 -28.54 -13.23 -1.73
C ALA A 46 -28.34 -12.20 -0.63
N ALA A 47 -27.42 -11.25 -0.80
CA ALA A 47 -27.25 -10.12 0.11
C ALA A 47 -28.53 -9.25 0.19
N LEU A 48 -29.12 -8.89 -0.96
CA LEU A 48 -30.41 -8.17 -1.02
C LEU A 48 -31.56 -8.96 -0.40
N ALA A 49 -31.57 -10.29 -0.55
CA ALA A 49 -32.60 -11.13 0.05
C ALA A 49 -32.47 -11.22 1.59
N HIS A 50 -31.24 -11.10 2.11
CA HIS A 50 -30.95 -11.09 3.54
C HIS A 50 -31.28 -9.73 4.18
N ALA A 51 -30.76 -8.65 3.60
CA ALA A 51 -30.96 -7.27 4.04
C ALA A 51 -31.59 -6.47 2.88
N GLY A 52 -32.92 -6.28 2.94
CA GLY A 52 -33.70 -5.74 1.82
C GLY A 52 -33.43 -4.27 1.47
N ASP A 53 -32.81 -3.52 2.38
CA ASP A 53 -32.42 -2.13 2.21
C ASP A 53 -30.92 -2.02 2.43
N ILE A 54 -30.13 -2.15 1.36
CA ILE A 54 -28.68 -1.95 1.34
C ILE A 54 -28.31 -1.07 0.14
N ASP A 55 -27.29 -0.22 0.28
CA ASP A 55 -26.70 0.50 -0.85
C ASP A 55 -25.67 -0.40 -1.53
N LEU A 56 -26.14 -1.14 -2.53
CA LEU A 56 -25.35 -2.14 -3.24
C LEU A 56 -24.61 -1.52 -4.42
N HIS A 57 -23.29 -1.68 -4.45
CA HIS A 57 -22.43 -1.37 -5.59
C HIS A 57 -21.80 -2.65 -6.14
N VAL A 58 -21.98 -2.91 -7.43
CA VAL A 58 -21.57 -4.15 -8.08
C VAL A 58 -20.58 -3.83 -9.18
N PHE A 59 -19.51 -4.60 -9.31
CA PHE A 59 -18.49 -4.44 -10.36
C PHE A 59 -18.32 -5.73 -11.14
N GLU A 60 -18.45 -5.64 -12.46
CA GLU A 60 -18.27 -6.77 -13.37
C GLU A 60 -17.54 -6.34 -14.65
N ALA A 61 -16.41 -6.97 -14.93
CA ALA A 61 -15.53 -6.63 -16.05
C ALA A 61 -16.00 -7.22 -17.39
N SER A 62 -16.60 -8.41 -17.37
CA SER A 62 -17.12 -9.08 -18.56
C SER A 62 -18.40 -8.42 -19.01
N LYS A 63 -18.42 -7.91 -20.25
CA LYS A 63 -19.62 -7.33 -20.86
C LYS A 63 -20.83 -8.27 -20.84
N LYS A 64 -20.59 -9.57 -21.06
CA LYS A 64 -21.65 -10.60 -21.05
C LYS A 64 -22.22 -10.76 -19.64
N SER A 65 -21.35 -11.00 -18.66
CA SER A 65 -21.72 -11.21 -17.27
C SER A 65 -22.38 -9.96 -16.68
N HIS A 66 -21.88 -8.78 -17.00
CA HIS A 66 -22.49 -7.50 -16.61
C HIS A 66 -23.95 -7.38 -17.08
N ALA A 67 -24.27 -7.79 -18.32
CA ALA A 67 -25.65 -7.80 -18.80
C ALA A 67 -26.55 -8.78 -18.02
N GLU A 68 -26.00 -9.92 -17.60
CA GLU A 68 -26.70 -10.89 -16.77
C GLU A 68 -26.96 -10.35 -15.35
N VAL A 69 -25.97 -9.68 -14.74
CA VAL A 69 -26.12 -9.00 -13.44
C VAL A 69 -27.22 -7.94 -13.50
N MET A 70 -27.23 -7.09 -14.54
CA MET A 70 -28.28 -6.08 -14.72
C MET A 70 -29.68 -6.71 -14.77
N ALA A 71 -29.84 -7.79 -15.54
CA ALA A 71 -31.11 -8.49 -15.64
C ALA A 71 -31.51 -9.17 -14.32
N GLN A 72 -30.54 -9.70 -13.57
CA GLN A 72 -30.79 -10.43 -12.34
C GLN A 72 -31.12 -9.53 -11.15
N LEU A 73 -30.50 -8.36 -11.06
CA LEU A 73 -30.73 -7.40 -9.98
C LEU A 73 -31.93 -6.50 -10.24
N ASP A 74 -32.36 -6.36 -11.51
CA ASP A 74 -33.58 -5.63 -11.90
C ASP A 74 -33.59 -4.18 -11.37
N GLY A 75 -32.48 -3.47 -11.60
CA GLY A 75 -32.29 -2.08 -11.16
C GLY A 75 -32.00 -1.88 -9.67
N ARG A 76 -31.82 -2.95 -8.89
CA ARG A 76 -31.42 -2.85 -7.47
C ARG A 76 -29.90 -2.77 -7.35
N GLY A 77 -29.41 -1.58 -7.01
CA GLY A 77 -27.99 -1.27 -6.81
C GLY A 77 -27.36 -0.53 -8.00
N THR A 78 -26.15 -0.03 -7.78
CA THR A 78 -25.31 0.62 -8.80
C THR A 78 -24.41 -0.43 -9.44
N ILE A 79 -24.63 -0.72 -10.73
CA ILE A 79 -23.92 -1.78 -11.45
C ILE A 79 -22.90 -1.16 -12.40
N ASN A 80 -21.62 -1.46 -12.18
CA ASN A 80 -20.48 -0.88 -12.89
C ASN A 80 -19.87 -1.91 -13.85
N HIS A 81 -19.74 -1.55 -15.14
CA HIS A 81 -19.03 -2.34 -16.14
C HIS A 81 -17.53 -2.00 -16.13
N SER A 82 -16.80 -2.53 -15.15
CA SER A 82 -15.38 -2.27 -14.96
C SER A 82 -14.72 -3.37 -14.14
N ALA A 83 -13.46 -3.68 -14.44
CA ALA A 83 -12.59 -4.40 -13.53
C ALA A 83 -12.21 -3.48 -12.35
N VAL A 84 -12.17 -4.02 -11.13
CA VAL A 84 -11.56 -3.31 -10.01
C VAL A 84 -10.09 -3.73 -9.91
N SER A 85 -9.19 -2.77 -9.80
CA SER A 85 -7.74 -3.02 -9.77
C SER A 85 -7.01 -1.96 -8.94
N HIS A 86 -5.68 -1.98 -9.00
CA HIS A 86 -4.81 -1.07 -8.26
C HIS A 86 -4.63 0.32 -8.90
N THR A 87 -5.36 0.58 -10.00
CA THR A 87 -5.27 1.80 -10.82
C THR A 87 -6.57 2.00 -11.60
N ASP A 88 -6.89 3.25 -11.91
CA ASP A 88 -7.90 3.61 -12.91
C ASP A 88 -7.36 3.46 -14.34
N GLY A 89 -8.26 3.36 -15.32
CA GLY A 89 -7.93 3.44 -16.75
C GLY A 89 -8.41 2.23 -17.53
N GLU A 90 -7.51 1.63 -18.32
CA GLU A 90 -7.79 0.46 -19.15
C GLU A 90 -6.88 -0.69 -18.74
N ILE A 91 -7.43 -1.90 -18.67
CA ILE A 91 -6.67 -3.12 -18.35
C ILE A 91 -7.04 -4.25 -19.30
N VAL A 92 -6.06 -5.12 -19.57
CA VAL A 92 -6.30 -6.35 -20.33
C VAL A 92 -7.00 -7.36 -19.43
N PHE A 93 -8.14 -7.85 -19.89
CA PHE A 93 -8.96 -8.88 -19.25
C PHE A 93 -9.03 -10.12 -20.16
N ASN A 94 -8.71 -11.28 -19.59
CA ASN A 94 -8.61 -12.54 -20.31
C ASN A 94 -9.90 -13.33 -20.08
N THR A 95 -10.72 -13.47 -21.12
CA THR A 95 -12.00 -14.19 -21.06
C THR A 95 -11.82 -15.61 -21.56
N TYR A 96 -12.08 -16.61 -20.70
CA TYR A 96 -11.99 -18.02 -21.08
C TYR A 96 -13.30 -18.53 -21.67
N GLN A 97 -13.20 -19.24 -22.80
CA GLN A 97 -14.37 -19.74 -23.53
C GLN A 97 -14.96 -21.01 -22.90
N ASP A 98 -14.12 -21.83 -22.27
CA ASP A 98 -14.53 -23.09 -21.64
C ASP A 98 -15.23 -22.89 -20.29
N ASP A 99 -14.82 -21.87 -19.52
CA ASP A 99 -15.38 -21.55 -18.21
C ASP A 99 -15.16 -20.05 -17.91
N ASP A 100 -16.19 -19.23 -18.15
CA ASP A 100 -16.10 -17.78 -17.99
C ASP A 100 -15.84 -17.35 -16.54
N ARG A 101 -16.15 -18.21 -15.56
CA ARG A 101 -15.83 -18.03 -14.14
C ARG A 101 -14.33 -17.94 -13.87
N LEU A 102 -13.46 -18.44 -14.75
CA LEU A 102 -12.01 -18.39 -14.55
C LEU A 102 -11.36 -17.17 -15.23
N SER A 103 -12.18 -16.25 -15.75
CA SER A 103 -11.72 -15.05 -16.45
C SER A 103 -11.19 -14.00 -15.48
N SER A 104 -10.05 -13.40 -15.81
CA SER A 104 -9.38 -12.42 -14.94
C SER A 104 -8.45 -11.51 -15.73
N ILE A 105 -7.93 -10.47 -15.08
CA ILE A 105 -6.81 -9.67 -15.61
C ILE A 105 -5.51 -10.50 -15.69
N TYR A 106 -5.48 -11.68 -15.06
CA TYR A 106 -4.41 -12.66 -15.17
C TYR A 106 -4.78 -13.86 -16.03
N ARG A 107 -3.79 -14.38 -16.74
CA ARG A 107 -3.91 -15.64 -17.49
C ARG A 107 -3.71 -16.84 -16.58
N ARG A 108 -4.53 -17.87 -16.76
CA ARG A 108 -4.52 -19.16 -16.06
C ARG A 108 -3.48 -20.13 -16.61
N THR A 109 -2.24 -19.66 -16.77
CA THR A 109 -1.15 -20.43 -17.39
C THR A 109 -0.92 -21.80 -16.75
N SER A 110 -1.22 -21.95 -15.46
CA SER A 110 -1.10 -23.23 -14.73
C SER A 110 -2.06 -24.34 -15.20
N VAL A 111 -3.19 -23.97 -15.82
CA VAL A 111 -4.28 -24.89 -16.18
C VAL A 111 -4.75 -24.81 -17.63
N GLU A 112 -4.32 -23.80 -18.39
CA GLU A 112 -4.68 -23.58 -19.81
C GLU A 112 -4.61 -24.87 -20.64
N ASP A 113 -3.45 -25.53 -20.68
CA ASP A 113 -3.21 -26.75 -21.48
C ASP A 113 -4.08 -27.96 -21.07
N LYS A 114 -4.64 -27.96 -19.86
CA LYS A 114 -5.32 -29.13 -19.28
C LYS A 114 -6.82 -28.97 -19.18
N LEU A 115 -7.28 -27.76 -18.86
CA LEU A 115 -8.67 -27.47 -18.50
C LEU A 115 -9.33 -26.48 -19.45
N LEU A 116 -8.57 -25.69 -20.21
CA LEU A 116 -9.08 -24.60 -21.03
C LEU A 116 -8.60 -24.70 -22.50
N PRO A 117 -8.85 -25.85 -23.17
CA PRO A 117 -8.32 -26.12 -24.50
C PRO A 117 -8.89 -25.21 -25.60
N SER A 118 -10.03 -24.56 -25.36
CA SER A 118 -10.62 -23.59 -26.31
C SER A 118 -9.90 -22.24 -26.26
N GLY A 119 -9.00 -22.03 -25.30
CA GLY A 119 -8.21 -20.82 -25.17
C GLY A 119 -8.94 -19.65 -24.51
N PHE A 120 -8.41 -18.45 -24.71
CA PHE A 120 -8.93 -17.20 -24.14
C PHE A 120 -8.87 -16.07 -25.15
N ASP A 121 -9.75 -15.09 -24.96
CA ASP A 121 -9.74 -13.82 -25.66
C ASP A 121 -9.22 -12.72 -24.72
N ALA A 122 -8.20 -11.98 -25.15
CA ALA A 122 -7.68 -10.83 -24.42
C ALA A 122 -8.38 -9.55 -24.89
N ASN A 123 -9.18 -8.95 -24.02
CA ASN A 123 -9.94 -7.74 -24.32
C ASN A 123 -9.54 -6.61 -23.38
N VAL A 124 -9.55 -5.37 -23.87
CA VAL A 124 -9.33 -4.20 -23.02
C VAL A 124 -10.66 -3.79 -22.40
N VAL A 125 -10.68 -3.61 -21.08
CA VAL A 125 -11.85 -3.20 -20.31
C VAL A 125 -11.53 -2.01 -19.41
N PRO A 126 -12.52 -1.18 -19.04
CA PRO A 126 -12.33 -0.15 -18.03
C PRO A 126 -11.87 -0.75 -16.69
N ALA A 127 -10.93 -0.09 -16.03
CA ALA A 127 -10.45 -0.40 -14.70
C ALA A 127 -10.72 0.77 -13.75
N VAL A 128 -11.07 0.46 -12.50
CA VAL A 128 -11.30 1.43 -11.43
C VAL A 128 -10.56 1.06 -10.16
N ALA A 129 -9.93 2.03 -9.52
CA ALA A 129 -9.43 1.92 -8.16
C ALA A 129 -10.53 2.34 -7.16
N LEU A 130 -10.76 1.54 -6.12
CA LEU A 130 -11.82 1.83 -5.14
C LEU A 130 -11.59 3.15 -4.40
N ASP A 131 -10.34 3.55 -4.18
CA ASP A 131 -9.98 4.84 -3.58
C ASP A 131 -10.51 6.03 -4.38
N GLY A 132 -10.55 5.94 -5.71
CA GLY A 132 -11.09 6.96 -6.61
C GLY A 132 -12.61 6.88 -6.79
N TYR A 133 -13.19 5.68 -6.65
CA TYR A 133 -14.64 5.46 -6.73
C TYR A 133 -15.39 5.96 -5.48
N TRP A 134 -14.86 5.68 -4.29
CA TRP A 134 -15.53 6.00 -3.03
C TRP A 134 -14.88 7.17 -2.31
N THR A 135 -15.41 8.38 -2.52
CA THR A 135 -14.75 9.63 -2.10
C THR A 135 -15.33 10.29 -0.85
N ASP A 136 -16.51 9.86 -0.37
CA ASP A 136 -17.12 10.43 0.84
C ASP A 136 -16.40 9.92 2.10
N PRO A 137 -15.68 10.79 2.84
CA PRO A 137 -14.89 10.35 3.98
C PRO A 137 -15.72 9.99 5.22
N LYS A 138 -17.01 10.36 5.25
CA LYS A 138 -17.92 10.09 6.39
C LYS A 138 -18.72 8.81 6.21
N ARG A 139 -18.65 8.18 5.03
CA ARG A 139 -19.50 7.04 4.68
C ARG A 139 -18.71 5.74 4.71
N GLN A 140 -19.03 4.86 5.67
CA GLN A 140 -18.40 3.54 5.78
C GLN A 140 -18.87 2.61 4.65
N ILE A 141 -17.94 1.81 4.13
CA ILE A 141 -18.23 0.61 3.35
C ILE A 141 -18.34 -0.54 4.37
N ASN A 142 -19.58 -0.96 4.66
CA ASN A 142 -19.80 -1.99 5.67
C ASN A 142 -19.33 -3.37 5.19
N PHE A 143 -19.39 -3.64 3.89
CA PHE A 143 -18.98 -4.93 3.36
C PHE A 143 -18.36 -4.83 1.96
N LEU A 144 -17.21 -5.46 1.75
CA LEU A 144 -16.55 -5.62 0.46
C LEU A 144 -16.34 -7.11 0.15
N LYS A 145 -17.04 -7.65 -0.85
CA LYS A 145 -16.71 -8.95 -1.45
C LYS A 145 -15.71 -8.75 -2.59
N ILE A 146 -14.69 -9.59 -2.64
CA ILE A 146 -13.69 -9.65 -3.71
C ILE A 146 -13.58 -11.08 -4.24
N ASP A 147 -13.90 -11.26 -5.51
CA ASP A 147 -13.87 -12.56 -6.19
C ASP A 147 -13.53 -12.35 -7.66
N VAL A 148 -12.23 -12.16 -7.93
CA VAL A 148 -11.72 -11.67 -9.22
C VAL A 148 -10.66 -12.60 -9.79
N GLU A 149 -10.67 -13.85 -9.32
CA GLU A 149 -9.87 -14.95 -9.84
C GLU A 149 -8.37 -14.65 -9.90
N GLY A 150 -7.79 -14.16 -8.79
CA GLY A 150 -6.34 -13.96 -8.61
C GLY A 150 -5.90 -12.50 -8.49
N ALA A 151 -6.78 -11.56 -8.82
CA ALA A 151 -6.53 -10.12 -8.69
C ALA A 151 -6.95 -9.53 -7.34
N GLU A 152 -7.19 -10.37 -6.31
CA GLU A 152 -7.66 -9.93 -5.00
C GLU A 152 -6.68 -8.94 -4.35
N TYR A 153 -5.37 -9.19 -4.52
CA TYR A 153 -4.35 -8.28 -4.03
C TYR A 153 -4.36 -6.92 -4.77
N ASP A 154 -4.64 -6.91 -6.07
CA ASP A 154 -4.76 -5.66 -6.85
C ASP A 154 -5.95 -4.82 -6.39
N VAL A 155 -7.09 -5.44 -6.14
CA VAL A 155 -8.29 -4.76 -5.61
C VAL A 155 -7.98 -4.11 -4.26
N LEU A 156 -7.32 -4.84 -3.35
CA LEU A 156 -6.93 -4.31 -2.04
C LEU A 156 -5.95 -3.14 -2.18
N ARG A 157 -4.99 -3.23 -3.11
CA ARG A 157 -4.03 -2.14 -3.39
C ARG A 157 -4.69 -0.90 -4.00
N GLY A 158 -5.78 -1.07 -4.74
CA GLY A 158 -6.62 0.03 -5.24
C GLY A 158 -7.56 0.63 -4.20
N ALA A 159 -7.62 0.06 -3.00
CA ALA A 159 -8.39 0.54 -1.85
C ALA A 159 -7.47 1.00 -0.70
N ASN A 160 -6.22 1.38 -0.99
CA ASN A 160 -5.20 1.64 0.03
C ASN A 160 -5.63 2.73 1.03
N ARG A 161 -6.12 3.87 0.54
CA ARG A 161 -6.62 4.97 1.38
C ARG A 161 -7.81 4.50 2.21
N LEU A 162 -8.78 3.82 1.60
CA LEU A 162 -9.98 3.31 2.29
C LEU A 162 -9.61 2.34 3.42
N LEU A 163 -8.70 1.40 3.15
CA LEU A 163 -8.23 0.42 4.13
C LEU A 163 -7.53 1.10 5.30
N LYS A 164 -6.61 2.04 5.02
CA LYS A 164 -5.85 2.78 6.04
C LYS A 164 -6.72 3.70 6.89
N ALA A 165 -7.73 4.30 6.28
CA ALA A 165 -8.74 5.08 6.98
C ALA A 165 -9.73 4.20 7.77
N GLY A 166 -9.62 2.88 7.73
CA GLY A 166 -10.59 1.99 8.39
C GLY A 166 -12.01 2.15 7.84
N GLN A 167 -12.15 2.59 6.59
CA GLN A 167 -13.45 2.86 5.96
C GLN A 167 -14.14 1.60 5.44
N ILE A 168 -13.48 0.45 5.51
CA ILE A 168 -14.05 -0.85 5.13
C ILE A 168 -14.16 -1.72 6.37
N ASP A 169 -15.35 -2.17 6.73
CA ASP A 169 -15.54 -2.92 7.97
C ASP A 169 -15.18 -4.41 7.82
N TYR A 170 -15.66 -5.00 6.73
CA TYR A 170 -15.53 -6.42 6.43
C TYR A 170 -15.09 -6.63 4.99
N ILE A 171 -14.14 -7.53 4.77
CA ILE A 171 -13.66 -7.91 3.44
C ILE A 171 -13.72 -9.42 3.31
N GLN A 172 -14.59 -9.92 2.45
CA GLN A 172 -14.57 -11.32 2.04
C GLN A 172 -13.72 -11.45 0.79
N PHE A 173 -12.79 -12.40 0.76
CA PHE A 173 -12.03 -12.73 -0.44
C PHE A 173 -11.75 -14.22 -0.55
N GLU A 174 -11.59 -14.68 -1.79
CA GLU A 174 -11.27 -16.06 -2.09
C GLU A 174 -9.76 -16.27 -2.24
N TYR A 175 -9.28 -17.41 -1.75
CA TYR A 175 -7.91 -17.85 -1.94
C TYR A 175 -7.89 -19.21 -2.63
N GLY A 176 -7.03 -19.38 -3.63
CA GLY A 176 -6.89 -20.63 -4.38
C GLY A 176 -5.76 -20.61 -5.39
N GLY A 177 -5.79 -21.54 -6.35
CA GLY A 177 -4.75 -21.70 -7.38
C GLY A 177 -4.55 -20.48 -8.29
N THR A 178 -5.54 -19.59 -8.37
CA THR A 178 -5.48 -18.31 -9.11
C THR A 178 -4.33 -17.42 -8.65
N PHE A 179 -3.98 -17.46 -7.36
CA PHE A 179 -2.89 -16.67 -6.80
C PHE A 179 -1.54 -17.03 -7.44
N GLN A 180 -1.34 -18.31 -7.81
CA GLN A 180 -0.12 -18.76 -8.49
C GLN A 180 0.04 -18.11 -9.86
N ASP A 181 -1.06 -18.00 -10.61
CA ASP A 181 -1.11 -17.39 -11.93
C ASP A 181 -0.88 -15.87 -11.85
N ALA A 182 -1.36 -15.22 -10.78
CA ALA A 182 -1.17 -13.79 -10.54
C ALA A 182 0.23 -13.41 -10.04
N GLY A 183 0.98 -14.38 -9.49
CA GLY A 183 2.27 -14.16 -8.84
C GLY A 183 2.14 -13.62 -7.41
N TYR A 184 1.04 -13.94 -6.73
CA TYR A 184 0.77 -13.55 -5.35
C TYR A 184 0.71 -14.76 -4.42
N THR A 185 0.86 -14.47 -3.13
CA THR A 185 0.74 -15.43 -2.04
C THR A 185 -0.36 -14.98 -1.09
N LEU A 186 -0.99 -15.91 -0.37
CA LEU A 186 -1.85 -15.55 0.75
C LEU A 186 -1.08 -14.74 1.80
N GLY A 187 0.22 -15.02 1.93
CA GLY A 187 1.13 -14.22 2.77
C GLY A 187 1.16 -12.73 2.40
N ASN A 188 1.19 -12.39 1.10
CA ASN A 188 1.14 -10.99 0.64
C ASN A 188 -0.14 -10.30 1.10
N VAL A 189 -1.30 -10.93 0.81
CA VAL A 189 -2.62 -10.39 1.16
C VAL A 189 -2.79 -10.26 2.67
N TRP A 190 -2.43 -11.31 3.42
CA TRP A 190 -2.53 -11.31 4.88
C TRP A 190 -1.66 -10.21 5.50
N SER A 191 -0.40 -10.07 5.08
CA SER A 191 0.48 -9.02 5.60
C SER A 191 -0.02 -7.62 5.26
N TYR A 192 -0.53 -7.40 4.05
CA TYR A 192 -1.06 -6.09 3.65
C TYR A 192 -2.31 -5.69 4.45
N LEU A 193 -3.24 -6.62 4.64
CA LEU A 193 -4.42 -6.42 5.49
C LEU A 193 -4.03 -6.13 6.94
N ARG A 194 -3.08 -6.89 7.50
CA ARG A 194 -2.54 -6.66 8.85
C ARG A 194 -1.94 -5.26 9.01
N ARG A 195 -1.13 -4.81 8.03
CA ARG A 195 -0.56 -3.46 8.02
C ARG A 195 -1.61 -2.35 7.88
N SER A 196 -2.83 -2.69 7.48
CA SER A 196 -3.93 -1.75 7.31
C SER A 196 -4.96 -1.84 8.44
N GLY A 197 -4.64 -2.52 9.55
CA GLY A 197 -5.53 -2.58 10.72
C GLY A 197 -6.56 -3.70 10.66
N TYR A 198 -6.41 -4.71 9.80
CA TYR A 198 -7.35 -5.82 9.69
C TYR A 198 -6.80 -7.10 10.32
N VAL A 199 -7.70 -7.90 10.89
CA VAL A 199 -7.42 -9.28 11.27
C VAL A 199 -8.13 -10.24 10.32
N VAL A 200 -7.52 -11.39 10.03
CA VAL A 200 -8.06 -12.33 9.02
C VAL A 200 -8.58 -13.59 9.70
N PHE A 201 -9.77 -14.02 9.30
CA PHE A 201 -10.43 -15.22 9.77
C PHE A 201 -10.59 -16.23 8.64
N LYS A 202 -10.31 -17.50 8.94
CA LYS A 202 -10.83 -18.63 8.15
C LYS A 202 -12.29 -18.85 8.50
N VAL A 203 -13.13 -18.93 7.47
CA VAL A 203 -14.57 -19.19 7.63
C VAL A 203 -14.79 -20.69 7.53
N GLY A 204 -15.14 -21.31 8.65
CA GLY A 204 -15.51 -22.72 8.70
C GLY A 204 -17.02 -22.90 8.82
N LYS A 205 -17.50 -24.12 8.55
CA LYS A 205 -18.93 -24.49 8.60
C LYS A 205 -19.67 -24.05 9.87
N ARG A 206 -18.98 -23.94 11.02
CA ARG A 206 -19.58 -23.63 12.33
C ARG A 206 -18.96 -22.46 13.08
N LYS A 207 -17.80 -21.94 12.66
CA LYS A 207 -17.06 -20.90 13.41
C LYS A 207 -16.12 -20.11 12.51
N PHE A 208 -15.80 -18.91 12.96
CA PHE A 208 -14.68 -18.11 12.45
C PHE A 208 -13.43 -18.46 13.25
N THR A 209 -12.27 -18.61 12.61
CA THR A 209 -11.01 -18.89 13.28
C THR A 209 -9.96 -17.88 12.82
N GLU A 210 -9.52 -17.04 13.75
CA GLU A 210 -8.51 -16.00 13.49
C GLU A 210 -7.18 -16.64 13.09
N ILE A 211 -6.57 -16.13 12.03
CA ILE A 211 -5.22 -16.42 11.60
C ILE A 211 -4.30 -15.43 12.33
N THR A 212 -3.95 -15.78 13.57
CA THR A 212 -3.10 -14.94 14.44
C THR A 212 -1.64 -14.92 14.01
N ARG A 213 -1.20 -15.94 13.27
CA ARG A 213 0.16 -16.05 12.72
C ARG A 213 0.11 -16.74 11.37
N PHE A 214 0.74 -16.12 10.38
CA PHE A 214 0.96 -16.75 9.08
C PHE A 214 2.16 -17.71 9.12
N THR A 215 2.02 -18.85 8.45
CA THR A 215 3.10 -19.84 8.29
C THR A 215 3.19 -20.28 6.84
N PRO A 216 4.37 -20.62 6.30
CA PRO A 216 4.50 -21.06 4.91
C PRO A 216 3.60 -22.25 4.54
N ALA A 217 3.24 -23.11 5.51
CA ALA A 217 2.34 -24.24 5.28
C ALA A 217 0.88 -23.84 4.97
N MET A 218 0.49 -22.59 5.24
CA MET A 218 -0.81 -22.04 4.86
C MET A 218 -0.88 -21.68 3.37
N GLU A 219 0.27 -21.60 2.70
CA GLU A 219 0.36 -21.36 1.26
C GLU A 219 0.13 -22.67 0.48
N ASP A 220 -1.08 -23.23 0.60
CA ASP A 220 -1.45 -24.52 0.01
C ASP A 220 -2.26 -24.41 -1.31
N TYR A 221 -2.59 -23.18 -1.71
CA TYR A 221 -3.36 -22.82 -2.90
C TYR A 221 -4.70 -23.56 -3.03
N ARG A 222 -5.25 -24.03 -1.92
CA ARG A 222 -6.57 -24.67 -1.88
C ARG A 222 -7.65 -23.63 -1.66
N PHE A 223 -8.70 -23.75 -2.47
CA PHE A 223 -9.91 -22.96 -2.36
C PHE A 223 -10.35 -22.79 -0.89
N THR A 224 -10.38 -21.55 -0.43
CA THR A 224 -10.80 -21.17 0.91
C THR A 224 -11.41 -19.78 0.90
N ASN A 225 -12.59 -19.63 1.51
CA ASN A 225 -13.18 -18.33 1.82
C ASN A 225 -12.57 -17.74 3.10
N LEU A 226 -12.08 -16.51 3.00
CA LEU A 226 -11.45 -15.76 4.08
C LEU A 226 -12.24 -14.48 4.34
N LEU A 227 -12.27 -14.07 5.60
CA LEU A 227 -12.91 -12.83 6.05
C LEU A 227 -11.87 -11.97 6.78
N ALA A 228 -11.50 -10.84 6.21
CA ALA A 228 -10.78 -9.80 6.94
C ALA A 228 -11.78 -8.89 7.65
N VAL A 229 -11.46 -8.50 8.88
CA VAL A 229 -12.29 -7.68 9.75
C VAL A 229 -11.44 -6.54 10.26
N HIS A 230 -11.89 -5.29 10.10
CA HIS A 230 -11.19 -4.15 10.66
C HIS A 230 -11.10 -4.29 12.19
N GLU A 231 -9.96 -3.95 12.78
CA GLU A 231 -9.66 -4.22 14.19
C GLU A 231 -10.69 -3.66 15.16
N ARG A 232 -11.35 -2.56 14.80
CA ARG A 232 -12.43 -1.96 15.59
C ARG A 232 -13.58 -2.94 15.86
N LEU A 233 -13.88 -3.82 14.90
CA LEU A 233 -14.97 -4.80 14.98
C LEU A 233 -14.51 -6.21 15.36
N ARG A 234 -13.22 -6.39 15.68
CA ARG A 234 -12.62 -7.70 16.02
C ARG A 234 -13.34 -8.39 17.19
N SER A 235 -13.76 -7.63 18.20
CA SER A 235 -14.42 -8.14 19.41
C SER A 235 -15.69 -8.97 19.09
N LYS A 236 -16.40 -8.64 18.00
CA LYS A 236 -17.59 -9.36 17.51
C LYS A 236 -17.33 -10.82 17.09
N PHE A 237 -16.05 -11.20 16.94
CA PHE A 237 -15.62 -12.53 16.50
C PHE A 237 -14.85 -13.31 17.57
N VAL A 238 -14.17 -12.63 18.51
CA VAL A 238 -13.28 -13.27 19.49
C VAL A 238 -13.82 -13.31 20.94
N GLY A 239 -14.98 -12.69 21.20
CA GLY A 239 -15.74 -12.86 22.44
C GLY A 239 -15.15 -12.21 23.70
N LYS A 240 -14.09 -11.40 23.57
CA LYS A 240 -13.57 -10.53 24.64
C LYS A 240 -13.49 -9.10 24.10
N PRO A 241 -14.11 -8.10 24.77
CA PRO A 241 -13.86 -6.70 24.47
C PRO A 241 -12.37 -6.40 24.63
N GLU A 242 -11.81 -5.55 23.77
CA GLU A 242 -10.48 -4.96 23.99
C GLU A 242 -10.61 -3.86 25.06
N ASN A 243 -9.62 -3.76 25.95
CA ASN A 243 -9.58 -2.68 26.94
C ASN A 243 -9.21 -1.36 26.25
N ILE A 244 -9.87 -0.28 26.68
CA ILE A 244 -9.54 1.11 26.34
C ILE A 244 -8.46 1.61 27.32
N GLU A 245 -7.28 0.99 27.30
CA GLU A 245 -6.12 1.47 28.07
C GLU A 245 -5.24 2.36 27.19
N ILE A 246 -4.28 3.08 27.79
CA ILE A 246 -3.33 3.88 27.04
C ILE A 246 -2.39 2.96 26.23
N TYR A 247 -2.40 3.08 24.89
CA TYR A 247 -1.66 2.22 23.97
C TYR A 247 -0.17 2.60 23.80
N LEU A 248 0.55 2.81 24.91
CA LEU A 248 1.95 3.28 24.89
C LEU A 248 2.90 2.39 24.09
N ASP A 249 2.77 1.06 24.18
CA ASP A 249 3.65 0.13 23.45
C ASP A 249 3.46 0.25 21.93
N LYS A 250 2.21 0.46 21.49
CA LYS A 250 1.91 0.70 20.08
C LYS A 250 2.48 2.05 19.63
N MET A 251 2.31 3.11 20.42
CA MET A 251 2.90 4.43 20.11
C MET A 251 4.43 4.34 20.01
N LYS A 252 5.10 3.68 20.95
CA LYS A 252 6.57 3.47 20.95
C LYS A 252 7.06 2.70 19.72
N HIS A 253 6.30 1.71 19.24
CA HIS A 253 6.63 1.02 17.98
C HIS A 253 6.66 1.95 16.77
N TYR A 254 5.96 3.09 16.84
CA TYR A 254 5.94 4.13 15.83
C TYR A 254 6.93 5.29 16.10
N GLY A 255 7.88 5.10 17.02
CA GLY A 255 8.96 6.06 17.31
C GLY A 255 8.68 7.02 18.46
N PHE A 256 7.49 6.98 19.07
CA PHE A 256 7.14 7.88 20.18
C PHE A 256 7.90 7.55 21.47
N GLN A 257 8.44 8.57 22.13
CA GLN A 257 9.12 8.46 23.43
C GLN A 257 8.42 9.36 24.46
N PRO A 258 7.56 8.83 25.34
CA PRO A 258 6.77 9.67 26.24
C PRO A 258 7.65 10.41 27.25
N LYS A 259 7.41 11.71 27.41
CA LYS A 259 8.05 12.59 28.42
C LYS A 259 7.03 13.02 29.47
N GLY A 260 6.07 13.84 29.08
CA GLY A 260 4.96 14.32 29.90
C GLY A 260 3.65 14.29 29.14
N VAL A 261 2.53 14.35 29.86
CA VAL A 261 1.18 14.19 29.31
C VAL A 261 0.24 15.32 29.74
N LEU A 262 -0.48 15.87 28.76
CA LEU A 262 -1.68 16.68 28.97
C LEU A 262 -2.90 15.77 28.83
N HIS A 263 -3.62 15.55 29.93
CA HIS A 263 -4.80 14.72 29.99
C HIS A 263 -6.04 15.60 30.20
N VAL A 264 -6.93 15.63 29.20
CA VAL A 264 -8.15 16.42 29.16
C VAL A 264 -9.36 15.51 29.36
N GLY A 265 -10.22 15.84 30.33
CA GLY A 265 -11.28 14.93 30.79
C GLY A 265 -10.78 13.95 31.86
N ALA A 266 -10.02 14.46 32.82
CA ALA A 266 -9.31 13.63 33.80
C ALA A 266 -10.21 12.77 34.71
N HIS A 267 -11.48 13.14 34.87
CA HIS A 267 -12.44 12.48 35.73
C HIS A 267 -11.89 12.23 37.16
N LYS A 268 -11.60 10.98 37.52
CA LYS A 268 -11.06 10.57 38.84
C LYS A 268 -9.56 10.24 38.77
N GLY A 269 -8.90 10.53 37.64
CA GLY A 269 -7.51 10.23 37.35
C GLY A 269 -7.23 8.73 37.33
N GLN A 270 -8.00 7.95 36.56
CA GLN A 270 -7.88 6.49 36.49
C GLN A 270 -6.59 6.04 35.79
N GLU A 271 -6.03 6.89 34.93
CA GLU A 271 -4.87 6.64 34.07
C GLU A 271 -3.55 6.99 34.78
N LEU A 272 -3.62 7.68 35.93
CA LEU A 272 -2.44 8.06 36.72
C LEU A 272 -1.51 6.88 37.07
N PRO A 273 -2.00 5.68 37.46
CA PRO A 273 -1.15 4.52 37.68
C PRO A 273 -0.35 4.12 36.42
N THR A 274 -0.96 4.25 35.22
CA THR A 274 -0.31 3.94 33.95
C THR A 274 0.82 4.92 33.65
N TYR A 275 0.61 6.22 33.89
CA TYR A 275 1.65 7.25 33.73
C TYR A 275 2.83 7.01 34.69
N ARG A 276 2.54 6.75 35.98
CA ARG A 276 3.57 6.44 36.99
C ARG A 276 4.37 5.18 36.64
N ALA A 277 3.70 4.10 36.22
CA ALA A 277 4.35 2.85 35.82
C ALA A 277 5.30 3.05 34.62
N ASN A 278 5.00 4.01 33.75
CA ASN A 278 5.81 4.35 32.58
C ASN A 278 6.75 5.55 32.80
N LYS A 279 6.82 6.08 34.03
CA LYS A 279 7.66 7.24 34.39
C LYS A 279 7.37 8.48 33.54
N ILE A 280 6.11 8.68 33.18
CA ILE A 280 5.65 9.85 32.43
C ILE A 280 5.38 10.98 33.42
N SER A 281 6.12 12.07 33.28
CA SER A 281 6.11 13.20 34.20
C SER A 281 6.71 14.43 33.49
N PRO A 282 6.09 15.62 33.55
CA PRO A 282 4.92 15.97 34.37
C PRO A 282 3.59 15.46 33.79
N VAL A 283 2.55 15.43 34.65
CA VAL A 283 1.15 15.11 34.29
C VAL A 283 0.29 16.35 34.50
N VAL A 284 -0.34 16.85 33.45
CA VAL A 284 -1.28 17.97 33.50
C VAL A 284 -2.70 17.45 33.30
N PHE A 285 -3.53 17.51 34.33
CA PHE A 285 -4.96 17.18 34.25
C PHE A 285 -5.79 18.43 33.98
N VAL A 286 -6.75 18.31 33.06
CA VAL A 286 -7.82 19.29 32.82
C VAL A 286 -9.17 18.62 33.10
N GLU A 287 -9.95 19.19 34.01
CA GLU A 287 -11.26 18.64 34.43
C GLU A 287 -12.33 19.74 34.49
N ALA A 288 -13.46 19.51 33.82
CA ALA A 288 -14.54 20.47 33.67
C ALA A 288 -15.53 20.46 34.85
N ASN A 289 -15.73 19.31 35.50
CA ASN A 289 -16.61 19.15 36.63
C ASN A 289 -15.90 19.59 37.93
N PRO A 290 -16.35 20.67 38.59
CA PRO A 290 -15.68 21.18 39.79
C PRO A 290 -15.60 20.18 40.95
N ASP A 291 -16.61 19.31 41.09
CA ASP A 291 -16.64 18.31 42.17
C ASP A 291 -15.57 17.22 41.94
N LEU A 292 -15.37 16.80 40.69
CA LEU A 292 -14.32 15.85 40.31
C LEU A 292 -12.93 16.50 40.38
N ALA A 293 -12.79 17.74 39.93
CA ALA A 293 -11.54 18.49 40.04
C ALA A 293 -11.13 18.66 41.51
N ALA A 294 -12.06 19.01 42.40
CA ALA A 294 -11.79 19.12 43.84
C ALA A 294 -11.28 17.79 44.44
N ALA A 295 -11.95 16.68 44.14
CA ALA A 295 -11.55 15.36 44.61
C ALA A 295 -10.19 14.92 44.05
N LEU A 296 -9.92 15.20 42.76
CA LEU A 296 -8.64 14.89 42.13
C LEU A 296 -7.50 15.71 42.75
N ARG A 297 -7.74 17.00 43.05
CA ARG A 297 -6.79 17.88 43.74
C ARG A 297 -6.38 17.35 45.12
N GLU A 298 -7.35 16.85 45.89
CA GLU A 298 -7.09 16.23 47.18
C GLU A 298 -6.28 14.94 47.03
N LYS A 299 -6.65 14.10 46.06
CA LYS A 299 -5.96 12.83 45.74
C LYS A 299 -4.50 13.04 45.36
N THR A 300 -4.15 14.14 44.71
CA THR A 300 -2.80 14.41 44.17
C THR A 300 -2.06 15.52 44.93
N ALA A 301 -2.53 15.94 46.11
CA ALA A 301 -1.96 17.09 46.84
C ALA A 301 -0.49 16.93 47.25
N GLY A 302 0.03 15.70 47.28
CA GLY A 302 1.43 15.40 47.63
C GLY A 302 2.35 15.16 46.43
N ASP A 303 1.83 15.25 45.20
CA ASP A 303 2.58 15.02 43.97
C ASP A 303 3.05 16.37 43.40
N ASP A 304 4.37 16.58 43.33
CA ASP A 304 4.99 17.82 42.81
C ASP A 304 5.05 17.88 41.29
N ASP A 305 4.76 16.76 40.63
CA ASP A 305 4.76 16.61 39.19
C ASP A 305 3.36 16.48 38.56
N ILE A 306 2.30 16.62 39.38
CA ILE A 306 0.91 16.64 38.94
C ILE A 306 0.35 18.06 39.03
N TYR A 307 -0.14 18.54 37.90
CA TYR A 307 -0.76 19.85 37.75
C TYR A 307 -2.23 19.66 37.42
N LEU A 308 -3.12 20.36 38.12
CA LEU A 308 -4.56 20.29 37.87
C LEU A 308 -5.10 21.66 37.47
N VAL A 309 -5.72 21.72 36.30
CA VAL A 309 -6.40 22.91 35.77
C VAL A 309 -7.91 22.62 35.73
N GLU A 310 -8.68 23.45 36.43
CA GLU A 310 -10.13 23.32 36.50
C GLU A 310 -10.80 24.16 35.39
N GLY A 311 -11.52 23.50 34.50
CA GLY A 311 -12.27 24.10 33.41
C GLY A 311 -12.44 23.17 32.21
N ALA A 312 -13.35 23.53 31.31
CA ALA A 312 -13.62 22.76 30.10
C ALA A 312 -12.71 23.21 28.94
N ALA A 313 -12.02 22.27 28.31
CA ALA A 313 -11.22 22.56 27.12
C ALA A 313 -12.12 22.95 25.95
N SER A 314 -11.76 24.04 25.26
CA SER A 314 -12.51 24.61 24.15
C SER A 314 -11.56 25.29 23.16
N ASP A 315 -12.11 25.76 22.04
CA ASP A 315 -11.42 26.58 21.05
C ASP A 315 -11.12 28.03 21.54
N SER A 316 -11.74 28.45 22.65
CA SER A 316 -11.68 29.81 23.16
C SER A 316 -11.94 29.87 24.66
N ALA A 317 -11.41 30.92 25.31
CA ALA A 317 -11.64 31.17 26.73
C ALA A 317 -12.98 31.87 26.96
N GLY A 318 -13.66 31.51 28.05
CA GLY A 318 -14.98 32.07 28.36
C GLY A 318 -15.72 31.24 29.39
N LYS A 319 -17.03 31.10 29.14
CA LYS A 319 -17.92 30.27 29.94
C LYS A 319 -18.88 29.52 29.04
N ALA A 320 -19.23 28.30 29.42
CA ALA A 320 -20.18 27.48 28.69
C ALA A 320 -21.05 26.68 29.66
N THR A 321 -22.19 26.21 29.16
CA THR A 321 -23.02 25.25 29.89
C THR A 321 -22.40 23.86 29.77
N PHE A 322 -22.16 23.21 30.89
CA PHE A 322 -21.71 21.82 30.97
C PHE A 322 -22.86 20.93 31.42
N ASN A 323 -23.12 19.85 30.67
CA ASN A 323 -24.21 18.92 30.91
C ASN A 323 -23.68 17.76 31.75
N ILE A 324 -24.01 17.74 33.04
CA ILE A 324 -23.71 16.62 33.93
C ILE A 324 -24.82 15.59 33.80
N THR A 325 -24.47 14.36 33.44
CA THR A 325 -25.42 13.27 33.31
C THR A 325 -25.43 12.36 34.53
N SER A 326 -26.42 11.48 34.62
CA SER A 326 -26.53 10.45 35.66
C SER A 326 -25.40 9.41 35.64
N MET A 327 -24.56 9.42 34.59
CA MET A 327 -23.27 8.75 34.54
C MET A 327 -22.22 9.82 34.28
N ASP A 328 -21.44 10.19 35.29
CA ASP A 328 -20.49 11.31 35.21
C ASP A 328 -19.52 11.20 34.01
N GLN A 329 -19.14 9.97 33.61
CA GLN A 329 -18.33 9.67 32.43
C GLN A 329 -18.96 10.04 31.07
N SER A 330 -20.27 10.29 31.00
CA SER A 330 -20.98 10.74 29.78
C SER A 330 -21.31 12.24 29.81
N SER A 331 -20.64 13.01 30.67
CA SER A 331 -20.86 14.46 30.79
C SER A 331 -20.06 15.23 29.74
N SER A 332 -20.67 16.25 29.12
CA SER A 332 -20.06 16.97 28.00
C SER A 332 -20.49 18.44 27.94
N LEU A 333 -19.68 19.26 27.25
CA LEU A 333 -20.12 20.58 26.77
C LEU A 333 -21.24 20.43 25.73
N LEU A 334 -21.26 19.33 25.00
CA LEU A 334 -22.24 19.08 23.95
C LEU A 334 -23.52 18.41 24.53
N PRO A 335 -24.71 18.75 24.00
CA PRO A 335 -25.94 18.02 24.31
C PRO A 335 -25.88 16.55 23.86
N LEU A 336 -26.61 15.67 24.57
CA LEU A 336 -26.83 14.29 24.12
C LEU A 336 -27.66 14.28 22.83
N ALA A 337 -27.23 13.50 21.83
CA ALA A 337 -27.98 13.18 20.62
C ALA A 337 -28.27 11.67 20.58
N LYS A 338 -27.71 10.91 19.63
CA LYS A 338 -27.94 9.45 19.52
C LYS A 338 -27.50 8.67 20.74
N HIS A 339 -26.59 9.21 21.55
CA HIS A 339 -26.24 8.61 22.84
C HIS A 339 -27.48 8.37 23.72
N SER A 340 -28.46 9.29 23.70
CA SER A 340 -29.70 9.13 24.48
C SER A 340 -30.62 8.02 23.96
N GLU A 341 -30.54 7.69 22.67
CA GLU A 341 -31.26 6.59 22.04
C GLU A 341 -30.60 5.24 22.38
N MET A 342 -29.27 5.19 22.31
CA MET A 342 -28.48 3.99 22.64
C MET A 342 -28.48 3.66 24.13
N TYR A 343 -28.43 4.70 24.99
CA TYR A 343 -28.39 4.55 26.44
C TYR A 343 -29.52 5.36 27.12
N PRO A 344 -30.80 4.94 27.01
CA PRO A 344 -31.94 5.71 27.51
C PRO A 344 -31.98 5.97 29.03
N LYS A 345 -31.13 5.27 29.80
CA LYS A 345 -31.00 5.46 31.25
C LYS A 345 -30.04 6.58 31.63
N ILE A 346 -29.20 7.02 30.70
CA ILE A 346 -28.25 8.12 30.92
C ILE A 346 -28.95 9.41 30.52
N VAL A 347 -29.24 10.26 31.50
CA VAL A 347 -29.99 11.51 31.31
C VAL A 347 -29.20 12.67 31.90
N VAL A 348 -29.41 13.88 31.36
CA VAL A 348 -28.84 15.10 31.95
C VAL A 348 -29.52 15.38 33.29
N GLU A 349 -28.76 15.25 34.38
CA GLU A 349 -29.25 15.51 35.74
C GLU A 349 -29.15 17.00 36.10
N LYS A 350 -28.06 17.63 35.67
CA LYS A 350 -27.75 19.01 36.04
C LYS A 350 -27.02 19.72 34.91
N ARG A 351 -27.31 21.01 34.77
CA ARG A 351 -26.53 21.92 33.93
C ARG A 351 -25.85 22.95 34.82
N ILE A 352 -24.55 23.10 34.65
CA ILE A 352 -23.75 24.09 35.37
C ILE A 352 -23.04 24.99 34.38
N GLU A 353 -22.74 26.22 34.79
CA GLU A 353 -21.84 27.09 34.06
C GLU A 353 -20.41 26.78 34.50
N VAL A 354 -19.54 26.45 33.54
CA VAL A 354 -18.11 26.20 33.78
C VAL A 354 -17.28 27.19 32.99
N ARG A 355 -16.06 27.44 33.46
CA ARG A 355 -15.05 28.18 32.71
C ARG A 355 -14.61 27.35 31.51
N THR A 356 -14.54 27.96 30.33
CA THR A 356 -13.86 27.39 29.16
C THR A 356 -12.46 27.98 29.00
N LEU A 357 -11.53 27.19 28.49
CA LEU A 357 -10.16 27.60 28.22
C LEU A 357 -9.58 26.80 27.05
N THR A 358 -8.60 27.38 26.36
CA THR A 358 -7.83 26.66 25.36
C THR A 358 -6.79 25.74 26.02
N LEU A 359 -6.35 24.69 25.33
CA LEU A 359 -5.26 23.84 25.82
C LEU A 359 -3.95 24.63 26.02
N ASP A 360 -3.71 25.65 25.19
CA ASP A 360 -2.58 26.56 25.35
C ASP A 360 -2.68 27.38 26.66
N ALA A 361 -3.89 27.83 27.02
CA ALA A 361 -4.13 28.55 28.27
C ALA A 361 -3.97 27.62 29.49
N ALA A 362 -4.47 26.38 29.40
CA ALA A 362 -4.30 25.37 30.44
C ALA A 362 -2.82 25.13 30.73
N MET A 363 -2.02 24.92 29.68
CA MET A 363 -0.57 24.78 29.80
C MET A 363 0.08 26.01 30.43
N THR A 364 -0.33 27.21 30.03
CA THR A 364 0.22 28.46 30.57
C THR A 364 -0.04 28.60 32.08
N GLU A 365 -1.18 28.16 32.59
CA GLU A 365 -1.53 28.21 34.02
C GLU A 365 -0.65 27.31 34.90
N THR A 366 -0.14 26.21 34.34
CA THR A 366 0.77 25.33 35.08
C THR A 366 2.16 25.95 35.29
N GLY A 367 2.54 26.92 34.47
CA GLY A 367 3.89 27.48 34.44
C GLY A 367 4.96 26.54 33.83
N LEU A 368 4.55 25.37 33.32
CA LEU A 368 5.45 24.44 32.64
C LEU A 368 5.86 24.97 31.26
N ASP A 369 7.04 24.54 30.82
CA ASP A 369 7.42 24.65 29.41
C ASP A 369 6.53 23.74 28.56
N PHE A 370 6.11 24.22 27.40
CA PHE A 370 5.33 23.45 26.45
C PHE A 370 6.12 22.24 25.93
N GLU A 371 7.47 22.29 25.91
CA GLU A 371 8.31 21.16 25.47
C GLU A 371 8.35 20.00 26.49
N ALA A 372 7.91 20.23 27.72
CA ALA A 372 7.82 19.18 28.75
C ALA A 372 6.72 18.16 28.46
N ILE A 373 5.76 18.51 27.59
CA ILE A 373 4.61 17.67 27.23
C ILE A 373 4.71 17.29 25.76
N ASN A 374 4.70 15.98 25.48
CA ASN A 374 4.64 15.43 24.13
C ASN A 374 3.52 14.41 23.93
N MET A 375 2.66 14.22 24.93
CA MET A 375 1.49 13.36 24.86
C MET A 375 0.22 14.13 25.19
N LEU A 376 -0.83 13.90 24.41
CA LEU A 376 -2.18 14.41 24.67
C LEU A 376 -3.13 13.22 24.83
N THR A 377 -3.90 13.20 25.92
CA THR A 377 -5.01 12.25 26.07
C THR A 377 -6.30 13.03 26.26
N MET A 378 -7.37 12.64 25.56
CA MET A 378 -8.65 13.34 25.63
C MET A 378 -9.81 12.33 25.70
N ASP A 379 -10.66 12.51 26.69
CA ASP A 379 -11.93 11.81 26.83
C ASP A 379 -12.96 12.85 27.30
N ILE A 380 -13.53 13.58 26.34
CA ILE A 380 -14.41 14.72 26.60
C ILE A 380 -15.72 14.64 25.81
N GLN A 381 -16.11 13.42 25.43
CA GLN A 381 -17.47 13.07 25.06
C GLN A 381 -18.00 13.97 23.93
N GLY A 382 -17.24 14.04 22.83
CA GLY A 382 -17.61 14.72 21.58
C GLY A 382 -17.02 16.10 21.39
N ALA A 383 -16.37 16.69 22.40
CA ALA A 383 -15.77 18.02 22.30
C ALA A 383 -14.29 18.01 21.82
N GLU A 384 -13.78 16.87 21.34
CA GLU A 384 -12.36 16.64 21.04
C GLU A 384 -11.84 17.64 19.99
N LEU A 385 -12.54 17.79 18.87
CA LEU A 385 -12.15 18.73 17.81
C LEU A 385 -12.25 20.19 18.28
N MET A 386 -13.19 20.52 19.16
CA MET A 386 -13.32 21.85 19.75
C MET A 386 -12.08 22.17 20.61
N ALA A 387 -11.66 21.25 21.47
CA ALA A 387 -10.46 21.41 22.28
C ALA A 387 -9.18 21.51 21.43
N LEU A 388 -9.05 20.65 20.40
CA LEU A 388 -7.90 20.66 19.49
C LEU A 388 -7.75 21.97 18.72
N ARG A 389 -8.84 22.64 18.33
CA ARG A 389 -8.79 23.97 17.69
C ARG A 389 -8.18 25.05 18.59
N GLY A 390 -8.28 24.89 19.91
CA GLY A 390 -7.62 25.76 20.89
C GLY A 390 -6.14 25.44 21.12
N ALA A 391 -5.60 24.36 20.57
CA ALA A 391 -4.27 23.83 20.87
C ALA A 391 -3.16 24.35 19.95
N THR A 392 -3.19 25.64 19.58
CA THR A 392 -2.36 26.20 18.49
C THR A 392 -0.86 26.16 18.75
N ARG A 393 -0.44 26.18 20.03
CA ARG A 393 0.97 26.13 20.44
C ARG A 393 1.35 24.74 20.90
N ILE A 394 0.59 24.14 21.81
CA ILE A 394 0.93 22.85 22.42
C ILE A 394 0.98 21.72 21.40
N LEU A 395 0.09 21.72 20.40
CA LEU A 395 0.02 20.67 19.38
C LEU A 395 1.32 20.55 18.55
N LYS A 396 2.16 21.59 18.51
CA LYS A 396 3.48 21.54 17.86
C LYS A 396 4.47 20.61 18.56
N ASN A 397 4.31 20.44 19.87
CA ASN A 397 5.17 19.62 20.72
C ASN A 397 4.59 18.22 20.97
N ILE A 398 3.29 18.04 20.75
CA ILE A 398 2.64 16.74 20.87
C ILE A 398 3.15 15.81 19.76
N GLU A 399 3.55 14.61 20.17
CA GLU A 399 4.01 13.53 19.31
C GLU A 399 3.03 12.35 19.28
N ALA A 400 2.17 12.21 20.30
CA ALA A 400 1.13 11.19 20.35
C ALA A 400 -0.17 11.73 20.97
N ILE A 401 -1.30 11.33 20.41
CA ILE A 401 -2.65 11.65 20.88
C ILE A 401 -3.41 10.34 21.07
N GLN A 402 -4.04 10.15 22.22
CA GLN A 402 -5.11 9.16 22.37
C GLN A 402 -6.41 9.88 22.69
N THR A 403 -7.44 9.62 21.92
CA THR A 403 -8.69 10.38 22.02
C THR A 403 -9.90 9.52 21.72
N GLU A 404 -11.01 9.85 22.36
CA GLU A 404 -12.33 9.35 21.97
C GLU A 404 -12.68 9.82 20.54
N ILE A 405 -13.46 9.00 19.83
CA ILE A 405 -13.86 9.19 18.44
C ILE A 405 -15.30 8.74 18.21
N ASN A 406 -15.95 9.34 17.21
CA ASN A 406 -17.33 9.05 16.86
C ASN A 406 -17.43 8.66 15.38
N TYR A 407 -18.18 7.59 15.09
CA TYR A 407 -18.62 7.21 13.73
C TYR A 407 -20.06 7.68 13.45
N ASP A 408 -20.78 8.14 14.48
CA ASP A 408 -22.11 8.71 14.38
C ASP A 408 -22.30 9.83 15.41
N GLU A 409 -23.33 10.66 15.25
CA GLU A 409 -23.56 11.86 16.06
C GLU A 409 -24.13 11.52 17.45
N LEU A 410 -23.25 11.03 18.34
CA LEU A 410 -23.63 10.66 19.72
C LEU A 410 -24.00 11.86 20.58
N TYR A 411 -23.28 12.95 20.36
CA TYR A 411 -23.51 14.26 20.95
C TYR A 411 -23.74 15.26 19.82
N ASP A 412 -24.63 16.22 20.02
CA ASP A 412 -25.03 17.20 19.01
C ASP A 412 -23.82 18.01 18.53
N GLY A 413 -23.50 17.89 17.23
CA GLY A 413 -22.36 18.54 16.61
C GLY A 413 -20.98 17.93 16.92
N CYS A 414 -20.91 16.71 17.47
CA CYS A 414 -19.62 16.05 17.69
C CYS A 414 -18.91 15.73 16.35
N PRO A 415 -17.57 15.75 16.32
CA PRO A 415 -16.82 15.47 15.09
C PRO A 415 -16.94 13.99 14.73
N HIS A 416 -17.16 13.71 13.44
CA HIS A 416 -16.90 12.38 12.91
C HIS A 416 -15.40 12.10 12.97
N ILE A 417 -15.00 10.84 13.07
CA ILE A 417 -13.59 10.43 13.11
C ILE A 417 -12.77 11.01 11.95
N SER A 418 -13.38 11.11 10.75
CA SER A 418 -12.75 11.73 9.58
C SER A 418 -12.51 13.24 9.73
N ASP A 419 -13.31 13.93 10.55
CA ASP A 419 -13.10 15.35 10.84
C ASP A 419 -11.85 15.54 11.73
N LEU A 420 -11.58 14.58 12.63
CA LEU A 420 -10.34 14.54 13.41
C LEU A 420 -9.14 14.20 12.53
N ASP A 421 -9.25 13.21 11.64
CA ASP A 421 -8.19 12.88 10.67
C ASP A 421 -7.82 14.11 9.83
N ALA A 422 -8.82 14.78 9.25
CA ALA A 422 -8.62 15.96 8.41
C ALA A 422 -8.00 17.14 9.18
N PHE A 423 -8.29 17.27 10.47
CA PHE A 423 -7.66 18.30 11.30
C PHE A 423 -6.22 17.94 11.68
N LEU A 424 -5.96 16.68 12.06
CA LEU A 424 -4.67 16.25 12.60
C LEU A 424 -3.62 15.94 11.51
N GLU A 425 -4.03 15.53 10.31
CA GLU A 425 -3.11 15.21 9.21
C GLU A 425 -2.19 16.38 8.81
N PRO A 426 -2.68 17.63 8.62
CA PRO A 426 -1.82 18.78 8.33
C PRO A 426 -0.84 19.12 9.47
N HIS A 427 -1.14 18.69 10.70
CA HIS A 427 -0.22 18.76 11.83
C HIS A 427 0.76 17.59 11.87
N GLY A 428 0.78 16.73 10.84
CA GLY A 428 1.73 15.64 10.71
C GLY A 428 1.38 14.44 11.57
N PHE A 429 0.11 14.24 11.95
CA PHE A 429 -0.32 13.03 12.67
C PHE A 429 -0.88 11.97 11.72
N LEU A 430 -0.72 10.72 12.14
CA LEU A 430 -1.23 9.51 11.49
C LEU A 430 -2.00 8.69 12.51
N ARG A 431 -3.22 8.26 12.17
CA ARG A 431 -3.96 7.29 13.00
C ARG A 431 -3.37 5.89 12.84
N ILE A 432 -3.07 5.24 13.96
CA ILE A 432 -2.39 3.93 13.97
C ILE A 432 -3.16 2.82 14.69
N LYS A 433 -4.25 3.17 15.38
CA LYS A 433 -5.11 2.23 16.11
C LYS A 433 -6.51 2.80 16.23
N THR A 434 -7.50 1.92 16.11
CA THR A 434 -8.88 2.18 16.53
C THR A 434 -9.46 0.99 17.29
N VAL A 435 -10.30 1.27 18.29
CA VAL A 435 -11.04 0.26 19.06
C VAL A 435 -12.46 0.76 19.33
N THR A 436 -13.46 -0.10 19.18
CA THR A 436 -14.88 0.22 19.44
C THR A 436 -15.48 -0.93 20.26
N PRO A 437 -15.15 -1.02 21.57
CA PRO A 437 -15.34 -2.26 22.32
C PRO A 437 -16.78 -2.48 22.81
N TYR A 438 -17.58 -1.41 22.92
CA TYR A 438 -18.94 -1.46 23.44
C TYR A 438 -20.00 -1.31 22.35
N ASP A 439 -19.78 -0.42 21.39
CA ASP A 439 -20.65 -0.20 20.24
C ASP A 439 -19.80 0.01 18.97
N LYS A 440 -20.38 -0.11 17.78
CA LYS A 440 -19.69 0.16 16.50
C LYS A 440 -19.61 1.65 16.17
N ASP A 441 -20.43 2.48 16.82
CA ASP A 441 -20.63 3.88 16.45
C ASP A 441 -19.70 4.86 17.21
N TRP A 442 -18.90 4.37 18.15
CA TRP A 442 -17.91 5.17 18.90
C TRP A 442 -16.80 4.32 19.52
N GLY A 443 -15.72 4.97 19.95
CA GLY A 443 -14.64 4.32 20.68
C GLY A 443 -13.40 5.20 20.78
N ASP A 444 -12.21 4.60 20.72
CA ASP A 444 -10.93 5.30 20.87
C ASP A 444 -10.06 5.20 19.61
N ALA A 445 -9.27 6.24 19.38
CA ALA A 445 -8.20 6.25 18.39
C ALA A 445 -6.87 6.70 18.98
N VAL A 446 -5.80 6.17 18.38
CA VAL A 446 -4.42 6.60 18.66
C VAL A 446 -3.84 7.23 17.42
N TYR A 447 -3.31 8.44 17.58
CA TYR A 447 -2.57 9.18 16.59
C TYR A 447 -1.13 9.36 17.05
N VAL A 448 -0.19 9.29 16.12
CA VAL A 448 1.22 9.60 16.36
C VAL A 448 1.72 10.54 15.28
N LYS A 449 2.75 11.34 15.55
CA LYS A 449 3.46 12.05 14.49
C LYS A 449 3.93 11.04 13.44
N LYS A 450 3.81 11.42 12.16
CA LYS A 450 4.17 10.59 11.02
C LYS A 450 5.58 10.05 11.24
N PRO A 451 5.75 8.72 11.33
CA PRO A 451 7.07 8.13 11.49
C PRO A 451 7.97 8.47 10.31
N MET A 452 9.27 8.46 10.57
CA MET A 452 10.29 8.61 9.53
C MET A 452 10.80 7.24 9.10
N ILE A 453 11.01 7.04 7.81
CA ILE A 453 11.83 5.93 7.29
C ILE A 453 13.03 6.49 6.56
N ILE A 454 14.18 5.82 6.67
CA ILE A 454 15.39 6.24 5.97
C ILE A 454 15.95 5.10 5.13
N ASN A 455 16.86 5.44 4.22
CA ASN A 455 17.73 4.46 3.59
C ASN A 455 19.17 4.97 3.62
N SER A 456 19.94 4.47 4.60
CA SER A 456 21.36 4.82 4.77
C SER A 456 22.28 4.20 3.71
N THR A 457 21.78 3.22 2.94
CA THR A 457 22.52 2.55 1.88
C THR A 457 22.29 3.15 0.49
N LEU A 458 21.34 4.07 0.36
CA LEU A 458 21.13 4.81 -0.87
C LEU A 458 22.40 5.60 -1.20
N GLY A 459 22.91 5.43 -2.43
CA GLY A 459 24.19 5.99 -2.85
C GLY A 459 25.38 5.01 -2.77
N SER A 460 25.32 3.97 -1.93
CA SER A 460 26.40 2.98 -1.76
C SER A 460 26.10 1.60 -2.35
N MET A 461 24.82 1.26 -2.57
CA MET A 461 24.41 -0.02 -3.14
C MET A 461 24.13 0.04 -4.65
N GLY A 462 25.18 -0.20 -5.44
CA GLY A 462 25.09 -0.30 -6.89
C GLY A 462 25.19 1.05 -7.64
N ARG A 463 24.86 1.04 -8.94
CA ARG A 463 24.92 2.23 -9.81
C ARG A 463 23.55 2.91 -9.91
N PHE A 464 23.48 4.00 -10.67
CA PHE A 464 22.29 4.84 -10.90
C PHE A 464 20.94 4.11 -10.80
N ALA A 465 20.67 3.13 -11.65
CA ALA A 465 19.36 2.46 -11.67
C ALA A 465 19.03 1.70 -10.37
N ASN A 466 20.04 1.14 -9.69
CA ASN A 466 19.83 0.50 -8.39
C ASN A 466 19.47 1.52 -7.31
N LYS A 467 20.06 2.72 -7.36
CA LYS A 467 19.75 3.84 -6.47
C LYS A 467 18.34 4.39 -6.75
N ALA A 468 17.95 4.46 -8.02
CA ALA A 468 16.60 4.83 -8.41
C ALA A 468 15.55 3.86 -7.86
N PHE A 469 15.77 2.55 -7.92
CA PHE A 469 14.87 1.56 -7.30
C PHE A 469 14.80 1.71 -5.78
N GLN A 470 15.91 2.03 -5.12
CA GLN A 470 15.93 2.32 -3.68
C GLN A 470 15.10 3.56 -3.33
N TYR A 471 15.25 4.63 -4.10
CA TYR A 471 14.46 5.85 -3.96
C TYR A 471 12.96 5.56 -4.21
N MET A 472 12.63 4.90 -5.33
CA MET A 472 11.26 4.53 -5.68
C MET A 472 10.60 3.70 -4.56
N PHE A 473 11.33 2.76 -3.97
CA PHE A 473 10.85 1.99 -2.84
C PHE A 473 10.61 2.84 -1.60
N LEU A 474 11.59 3.64 -1.19
CA LEU A 474 11.46 4.47 -0.01
C LEU A 474 10.27 5.43 -0.13
N ARG A 475 10.13 6.07 -1.30
CA ARG A 475 8.99 6.94 -1.63
C ARG A 475 7.66 6.18 -1.61
N THR A 476 7.60 5.02 -2.26
CA THR A 476 6.39 4.20 -2.36
C THR A 476 5.97 3.69 -0.99
N TYR A 477 6.91 3.20 -0.18
CA TYR A 477 6.63 2.71 1.16
C TYR A 477 6.15 3.83 2.08
N ALA A 478 6.75 5.02 1.98
CA ALA A 478 6.30 6.19 2.72
C ALA A 478 4.86 6.58 2.35
N ALA A 479 4.55 6.64 1.05
CA ALA A 479 3.20 6.93 0.57
C ALA A 479 2.17 5.85 0.99
N GLU A 480 2.53 4.56 0.90
CA GLU A 480 1.68 3.43 1.29
C GLU A 480 1.30 3.48 2.77
N HIS A 481 2.20 3.98 3.62
CA HIS A 481 2.05 3.97 5.08
C HIS A 481 1.74 5.33 5.70
N GLY A 482 1.70 6.41 4.92
CA GLY A 482 1.54 7.78 5.43
C GLY A 482 2.75 8.25 6.26
N PHE A 483 3.95 7.74 5.96
CA PHE A 483 5.19 8.08 6.65
C PHE A 483 5.93 9.22 5.94
N GLU A 484 6.86 9.83 6.64
CA GLU A 484 7.90 10.68 6.05
C GLU A 484 9.11 9.84 5.67
N PHE A 485 9.94 10.34 4.74
CA PHE A 485 11.18 9.64 4.40
C PHE A 485 12.35 10.58 4.13
N ALA A 486 13.56 10.06 4.32
CA ALA A 486 14.81 10.74 3.97
C ALA A 486 15.86 9.77 3.43
N ASN A 487 16.72 10.25 2.53
CA ASN A 487 17.84 9.50 1.97
C ASN A 487 19.08 10.39 1.83
N LEU A 488 20.24 9.77 1.61
CA LEU A 488 21.47 10.51 1.27
C LEU A 488 21.40 11.08 -0.16
N PRO A 489 22.20 12.11 -0.48
CA PRO A 489 22.25 12.65 -1.83
C PRO A 489 22.69 11.61 -2.87
N TRP A 490 22.15 11.71 -4.08
CA TRP A 490 22.41 10.81 -5.21
C TRP A 490 22.22 11.52 -6.55
N GLU A 491 22.63 10.88 -7.64
CA GLU A 491 22.60 11.45 -9.00
C GLU A 491 21.21 11.95 -9.42
N GLY A 492 20.14 11.39 -8.85
CA GLY A 492 18.78 11.82 -9.14
C GLY A 492 18.44 13.23 -8.65
N ASP A 493 19.11 13.72 -7.61
CA ASP A 493 18.87 15.05 -7.03
C ASP A 493 19.19 16.17 -8.03
N ASP A 494 20.18 15.95 -8.90
CA ASP A 494 20.58 16.90 -9.94
C ASP A 494 19.68 16.78 -11.18
N MET A 495 19.32 15.54 -11.54
CA MET A 495 18.64 15.23 -12.78
C MET A 495 17.12 15.47 -12.75
N TYR A 496 16.49 15.23 -11.60
CA TYR A 496 15.04 14.99 -11.52
C TYR A 496 14.34 15.86 -10.45
N TYR A 497 13.01 15.82 -10.43
CA TYR A 497 12.16 16.44 -9.40
C TYR A 497 11.90 15.51 -8.19
N VAL A 498 12.81 14.57 -7.95
CA VAL A 498 12.78 13.68 -6.77
C VAL A 498 12.93 14.48 -5.47
N HIS A 499 12.48 13.90 -4.36
CA HIS A 499 12.74 14.46 -3.04
C HIS A 499 14.25 14.49 -2.77
N PRO A 500 14.85 15.68 -2.56
CA PRO A 500 16.29 15.81 -2.47
C PRO A 500 16.84 15.08 -1.25
N GLY A 501 17.98 14.42 -1.42
CA GLY A 501 18.71 13.84 -0.30
C GLY A 501 19.19 14.87 0.73
N VAL A 502 19.40 14.43 1.97
CA VAL A 502 19.92 15.24 3.07
C VAL A 502 21.34 14.82 3.45
N GLU A 503 22.20 15.79 3.76
CA GLU A 503 23.61 15.51 4.11
C GLU A 503 23.78 14.65 5.37
N THR A 504 22.88 14.82 6.34
CA THR A 504 22.84 14.04 7.59
C THR A 504 21.46 13.44 7.76
N LEU A 505 21.40 12.11 7.83
CA LEU A 505 20.15 11.39 8.04
C LEU A 505 19.63 11.58 9.47
N PRO A 506 18.30 11.71 9.65
CA PRO A 506 17.67 11.60 10.96
C PRO A 506 18.01 10.28 11.65
N THR A 507 18.00 10.28 12.98
CA THR A 507 18.12 9.03 13.76
C THR A 507 16.78 8.32 13.79
N VAL A 508 16.80 7.01 13.58
CA VAL A 508 15.64 6.12 13.63
C VAL A 508 15.90 4.97 14.60
N GLY A 509 14.84 4.36 15.13
CA GLY A 509 14.91 3.36 16.19
C GLY A 509 15.45 1.98 15.79
N ARG A 510 15.49 1.64 14.49
CA ARG A 510 15.96 0.31 14.03
C ARG A 510 16.43 0.30 12.57
N THR A 511 17.12 -0.77 12.19
CA THR A 511 17.55 -1.06 10.82
C THR A 511 17.02 -2.43 10.38
N VAL A 512 16.48 -2.51 9.16
CA VAL A 512 16.01 -3.75 8.55
C VAL A 512 16.56 -3.87 7.13
N SER A 513 17.28 -4.96 6.86
CA SER A 513 17.81 -5.25 5.52
C SER A 513 16.90 -6.23 4.76
N GLN A 514 16.78 -6.01 3.45
CA GLN A 514 16.09 -6.89 2.51
C GLN A 514 16.75 -8.27 2.48
N THR A 515 15.98 -9.33 2.73
CA THR A 515 16.50 -10.71 2.71
C THR A 515 16.35 -11.41 1.36
N LYS A 516 15.32 -11.05 0.58
CA LYS A 516 14.94 -11.68 -0.70
C LYS A 516 14.48 -10.62 -1.71
N TYR A 517 14.67 -10.94 -3.00
CA TYR A 517 14.40 -10.04 -4.11
C TYR A 517 12.98 -10.15 -4.67
N GLY A 518 12.34 -11.32 -4.55
CA GLY A 518 10.94 -11.53 -4.95
C GLY A 518 9.99 -10.79 -4.03
N LEU A 519 8.90 -10.25 -4.59
CA LEU A 519 7.87 -9.57 -3.82
C LEU A 519 7.16 -10.52 -2.85
N ASP A 520 6.97 -11.77 -3.25
CA ASP A 520 6.37 -12.88 -2.49
C ASP A 520 7.21 -13.32 -1.29
N GLU A 521 8.54 -13.25 -1.38
CA GLU A 521 9.43 -13.74 -0.33
C GLU A 521 10.07 -12.64 0.54
N CYS A 522 9.79 -11.36 0.25
CA CYS A 522 10.50 -10.26 0.91
C CYS A 522 9.99 -9.99 2.34
N ASN A 523 10.93 -9.86 3.28
CA ASN A 523 10.65 -9.53 4.69
C ASN A 523 10.13 -8.10 4.92
N ILE A 524 10.40 -7.16 4.01
CA ILE A 524 10.04 -5.74 4.18
C ILE A 524 8.65 -5.48 3.59
N ALA A 525 8.46 -5.75 2.30
CA ALA A 525 7.16 -5.56 1.63
C ALA A 525 6.05 -6.45 2.21
N ASN A 526 6.40 -7.59 2.81
CA ASN A 526 5.47 -8.50 3.48
C ASN A 526 5.59 -8.49 5.00
N ALA A 527 6.20 -7.45 5.59
CA ALA A 527 6.15 -7.27 7.04
C ALA A 527 4.67 -7.22 7.49
N THR A 528 4.39 -7.86 8.62
CA THR A 528 3.02 -7.99 9.15
C THR A 528 2.54 -6.71 9.82
N GLU A 529 3.48 -5.88 10.25
CA GLU A 529 3.24 -4.57 10.80
C GLU A 529 4.07 -3.56 9.99
N PRO A 530 3.64 -2.31 9.88
CA PRO A 530 4.44 -1.26 9.27
C PRO A 530 5.79 -1.11 9.99
N LEU A 531 6.86 -0.96 9.22
CA LEU A 531 8.22 -0.70 9.71
C LEU A 531 8.41 0.80 9.92
N ALA A 532 7.63 1.36 10.85
CA ALA A 532 7.75 2.74 11.30
C ALA A 532 9.11 2.99 11.95
N ASP A 533 9.64 4.20 11.84
CA ASP A 533 10.89 4.64 12.49
C ASP A 533 12.06 3.69 12.22
N THR A 534 12.34 3.45 10.92
CA THR A 534 13.24 2.37 10.47
C THR A 534 14.15 2.78 9.30
N ASP A 535 15.41 2.35 9.34
CA ASP A 535 16.35 2.35 8.21
C ASP A 535 16.14 1.10 7.35
N LEU A 536 15.57 1.28 6.17
CA LEU A 536 15.25 0.21 5.22
C LEU A 536 16.37 0.09 4.19
N GLN A 537 17.11 -1.02 4.24
CA GLN A 537 18.28 -1.27 3.40
C GLN A 537 18.01 -2.38 2.38
N GLY A 538 18.37 -2.20 1.12
CA GLY A 538 18.11 -3.19 0.08
C GLY A 538 18.20 -2.64 -1.32
N TYR A 539 17.96 -3.50 -2.32
CA TYR A 539 17.85 -3.08 -3.72
C TYR A 539 16.42 -2.77 -4.11
N PHE A 540 15.44 -3.42 -3.47
CA PHE A 540 14.00 -3.21 -3.68
C PHE A 540 13.55 -3.35 -5.14
N GLN A 541 14.22 -4.22 -5.90
CA GLN A 541 13.88 -4.50 -7.30
C GLN A 541 12.73 -5.53 -7.40
N TYR A 542 11.61 -5.22 -6.76
CA TYR A 542 10.42 -6.06 -6.80
C TYR A 542 9.76 -6.02 -8.18
N ASN A 543 8.86 -6.97 -8.42
CA ASN A 543 7.94 -6.90 -9.54
C ASN A 543 7.26 -5.53 -9.58
N MET A 544 7.22 -4.90 -10.77
CA MET A 544 6.76 -3.52 -10.92
C MET A 544 5.28 -3.30 -10.59
N LYS A 545 4.47 -4.36 -10.49
CA LYS A 545 3.10 -4.25 -9.95
C LYS A 545 3.06 -3.66 -8.55
N TYR A 546 4.13 -3.81 -7.75
CA TYR A 546 4.24 -3.14 -6.44
C TYR A 546 4.29 -1.61 -6.58
N TYR A 547 4.95 -1.10 -7.62
CA TYR A 547 5.13 0.33 -7.86
C TYR A 547 4.03 0.94 -8.73
N ALA A 548 3.31 0.12 -9.49
CA ALA A 548 2.30 0.55 -10.45
C ALA A 548 1.21 1.49 -9.89
N PRO A 549 0.72 1.35 -8.64
CA PRO A 549 -0.24 2.31 -8.07
C PRO A 549 0.30 3.73 -7.95
N TYR A 550 1.63 3.87 -7.88
CA TYR A 550 2.35 5.15 -7.75
C TYR A 550 3.04 5.56 -9.05
N ARG A 551 2.62 4.97 -10.19
CA ARG A 551 3.26 5.17 -11.49
C ARG A 551 3.26 6.65 -11.89
N ALA A 552 2.14 7.34 -11.71
CA ALA A 552 1.99 8.74 -12.11
C ALA A 552 2.98 9.63 -11.34
N GLU A 553 3.04 9.45 -10.02
CA GLU A 553 3.94 10.15 -9.11
C GLU A 553 5.40 9.84 -9.43
N ILE A 554 5.76 8.56 -9.56
CA ILE A 554 7.13 8.15 -9.92
C ILE A 554 7.53 8.78 -11.25
N GLN A 555 6.69 8.72 -12.28
CA GLN A 555 7.03 9.30 -13.57
C GLN A 555 7.12 10.85 -13.52
N ALA A 556 6.33 11.51 -12.68
CA ALA A 556 6.41 12.95 -12.47
C ALA A 556 7.71 13.33 -11.74
N GLU A 557 8.08 12.60 -10.70
CA GLU A 557 9.32 12.81 -9.95
C GLU A 557 10.57 12.58 -10.83
N PHE A 558 10.55 11.57 -11.72
CA PHE A 558 11.62 11.28 -12.68
C PHE A 558 11.57 12.09 -13.99
N ALA A 559 10.82 13.20 -14.03
CA ALA A 559 10.91 14.19 -15.09
C ALA A 559 12.22 14.99 -14.94
N HIS A 560 12.91 15.25 -16.06
CA HIS A 560 14.18 15.99 -16.02
C HIS A 560 13.96 17.47 -15.72
N LYS A 561 14.96 18.10 -15.09
CA LYS A 561 15.02 19.54 -14.84
C LYS A 561 16.32 20.16 -15.34
N GLY A 562 16.35 21.49 -15.43
CA GLY A 562 17.56 22.25 -15.75
C GLY A 562 18.24 21.80 -17.05
N ILE A 563 19.57 21.67 -17.03
CA ILE A 563 20.36 21.28 -18.21
C ILE A 563 19.98 19.89 -18.75
N TYR A 564 19.53 18.99 -17.88
CA TYR A 564 19.12 17.64 -18.28
C TYR A 564 17.82 17.64 -19.08
N LEU A 565 16.88 18.54 -18.77
CA LEU A 565 15.67 18.73 -19.58
C LEU A 565 16.03 19.24 -20.98
N GLU A 566 16.94 20.21 -21.06
CA GLU A 566 17.39 20.74 -22.35
C GLU A 566 18.16 19.69 -23.17
N ALA A 567 18.96 18.86 -22.51
CA ALA A 567 19.65 17.73 -23.13
C ALA A 567 18.69 16.64 -23.65
N GLU A 568 17.64 16.28 -22.88
CA GLU A 568 16.60 15.35 -23.34
C GLU A 568 15.85 15.90 -24.56
N LYS A 569 15.48 17.19 -24.54
CA LYS A 569 14.83 17.86 -25.68
C LYS A 569 15.73 17.87 -26.92
N ALA A 570 17.02 18.18 -26.75
CA ALA A 570 17.99 18.18 -27.85
C ALA A 570 18.15 16.78 -28.46
N LEU A 571 18.28 15.73 -27.64
CA LEU A 571 18.34 14.36 -28.12
C LEU A 571 17.05 13.96 -28.84
N LYS A 572 15.89 14.33 -28.29
CA LYS A 572 14.61 14.04 -28.94
C LYS A 572 14.48 14.75 -30.29
N ALA A 573 14.87 16.02 -30.38
CA ALA A 573 14.87 16.76 -31.64
C ALA A 573 15.81 16.12 -32.67
N ALA A 574 16.97 15.61 -32.22
CA ALA A 574 17.88 14.85 -33.07
C ALA A 574 17.24 13.55 -33.60
N PHE A 575 16.55 12.80 -32.74
CA PHE A 575 15.82 11.58 -33.15
C PHE A 575 14.67 11.91 -34.12
N ASP A 576 13.90 12.96 -33.85
CA ASP A 576 12.79 13.40 -34.70
C ASP A 576 13.26 13.91 -36.08
N ALA A 577 14.52 14.34 -36.21
CA ALA A 577 15.12 14.82 -37.45
C ALA A 577 15.68 13.71 -38.36
N LEU A 578 15.74 12.46 -37.87
CA LEU A 578 16.16 11.32 -38.67
C LEU A 578 15.05 10.88 -39.64
N ASN A 579 15.43 10.20 -40.71
CA ASN A 579 14.51 9.82 -41.80
C ASN A 579 13.55 8.66 -41.44
N GLY A 580 13.65 8.09 -40.24
CA GLY A 580 12.81 6.97 -39.81
C GLY A 580 12.83 6.79 -38.29
N PRO A 581 12.01 5.86 -37.77
CA PRO A 581 11.91 5.64 -36.34
C PRO A 581 13.23 5.11 -35.76
N VAL A 582 13.49 5.44 -34.49
CA VAL A 582 14.68 4.97 -33.78
C VAL A 582 14.36 3.72 -32.95
N ALA A 583 15.00 2.61 -33.29
CA ALA A 583 15.14 1.44 -32.44
C ALA A 583 16.37 1.58 -31.55
N VAL A 584 16.24 1.26 -30.25
CA VAL A 584 17.34 1.37 -29.29
C VAL A 584 17.63 0.01 -28.69
N VAL A 585 18.89 -0.42 -28.80
CA VAL A 585 19.38 -1.69 -28.27
C VAL A 585 20.32 -1.42 -27.10
N HIS A 586 20.04 -2.00 -25.94
CA HIS A 586 20.96 -1.94 -24.81
C HIS A 586 21.81 -3.21 -24.69
N LEU A 587 23.08 -3.10 -25.08
CA LEU A 587 24.07 -4.16 -24.88
C LEU A 587 24.77 -3.94 -23.55
N ARG A 588 24.48 -4.79 -22.55
CA ARG A 588 25.25 -4.80 -21.31
C ARG A 588 26.27 -5.92 -21.30
N ARG A 589 27.55 -5.56 -21.10
CA ARG A 589 28.68 -6.49 -21.19
C ARG A 589 29.59 -6.41 -19.99
N GLY A 590 30.14 -5.24 -19.66
CA GLY A 590 31.30 -5.05 -18.78
C GLY A 590 31.36 -5.99 -17.57
N ASP A 591 30.53 -5.75 -16.54
CA ASP A 591 30.47 -6.56 -15.32
C ASP A 591 29.56 -7.80 -15.43
N PHE A 592 28.99 -8.05 -16.61
CA PHE A 592 28.07 -9.15 -16.89
C PHE A 592 28.82 -10.42 -17.33
N GLY A 593 28.06 -11.51 -17.47
CA GLY A 593 28.51 -12.83 -17.89
C GLY A 593 28.69 -13.84 -16.75
N THR A 594 28.10 -13.62 -15.57
CA THR A 594 28.16 -14.55 -14.43
C THR A 594 26.93 -14.39 -13.53
N GLY A 595 26.48 -15.49 -12.92
CA GLY A 595 25.28 -15.48 -12.07
C GLY A 595 24.05 -14.99 -12.85
N VAL A 596 23.17 -14.25 -12.18
CA VAL A 596 21.95 -13.69 -12.82
C VAL A 596 22.21 -12.62 -13.88
N PHE A 597 23.45 -12.14 -13.99
CA PHE A 597 23.86 -11.10 -14.94
C PHE A 597 24.35 -11.73 -16.24
N PHE A 598 23.52 -12.52 -16.92
CA PHE A 598 23.89 -13.18 -18.17
C PHE A 598 24.00 -12.20 -19.35
N GLN A 599 24.89 -12.47 -20.30
CA GLN A 599 25.02 -11.70 -21.54
C GLN A 599 24.09 -12.28 -22.61
N THR A 600 23.15 -11.47 -23.12
CA THR A 600 22.31 -11.88 -24.23
C THR A 600 23.12 -11.90 -25.54
N PRO A 601 23.03 -12.97 -26.35
CA PRO A 601 23.68 -13.05 -27.65
C PRO A 601 23.29 -11.89 -28.59
N ASN A 602 24.26 -11.35 -29.35
CA ASN A 602 24.01 -10.28 -30.31
C ASN A 602 23.00 -10.70 -31.39
N SER A 603 23.04 -11.96 -31.81
CA SER A 603 22.14 -12.52 -32.83
C SER A 603 20.65 -12.31 -32.51
N TRP A 604 20.26 -12.32 -31.24
CA TRP A 604 18.86 -12.12 -30.85
C TRP A 604 18.38 -10.69 -31.11
N TYR A 605 19.27 -9.71 -30.91
CA TYR A 605 18.98 -8.31 -31.22
C TYR A 605 18.96 -8.09 -32.74
N VAL A 606 19.92 -8.68 -33.47
CA VAL A 606 19.99 -8.61 -34.92
C VAL A 606 18.73 -9.21 -35.57
N ASP A 607 18.30 -10.40 -35.14
CA ASP A 607 17.10 -11.05 -35.69
C ASP A 607 15.82 -10.25 -35.41
N TRP A 608 15.73 -9.59 -34.25
CA TRP A 608 14.62 -8.70 -33.92
C TRP A 608 14.64 -7.41 -34.76
N LEU A 609 15.82 -6.80 -34.94
CA LEU A 609 15.98 -5.61 -35.78
C LEU A 609 15.63 -5.91 -37.25
N ARG A 610 16.04 -7.07 -37.79
CA ARG A 610 15.64 -7.51 -39.15
C ARG A 610 14.13 -7.60 -39.32
N GLN A 611 13.42 -8.11 -38.30
CA GLN A 611 11.97 -8.17 -38.31
C GLN A 611 11.35 -6.78 -38.33
N LEU A 612 11.85 -5.86 -37.49
CA LEU A 612 11.37 -4.47 -37.49
C LEU A 612 11.67 -3.74 -38.80
N GLN A 613 12.86 -3.92 -39.38
CA GLN A 613 13.25 -3.24 -40.62
C GLN A 613 12.42 -3.71 -41.83
N ALA A 614 11.88 -4.93 -41.79
CA ALA A 614 10.95 -5.41 -42.81
C ALA A 614 9.65 -4.57 -42.83
N ASP A 615 9.20 -4.11 -41.67
CA ASP A 615 8.01 -3.25 -41.51
C ASP A 615 8.35 -1.75 -41.59
N GLU A 616 9.57 -1.36 -41.19
CA GLU A 616 10.06 0.02 -41.10
C GLU A 616 11.41 0.14 -41.86
N PRO A 617 11.42 0.30 -43.20
CA PRO A 617 12.65 0.25 -44.00
C PRO A 617 13.71 1.31 -43.66
N ASP A 618 13.27 2.48 -43.18
CA ASP A 618 14.13 3.61 -42.80
C ASP A 618 14.58 3.55 -41.31
N LEU A 619 14.45 2.39 -40.66
CA LEU A 619 14.80 2.19 -39.25
C LEU A 619 16.22 2.68 -38.96
N GLN A 620 16.34 3.48 -37.89
CA GLN A 620 17.61 3.91 -37.31
C GLN A 620 17.87 3.10 -36.05
N VAL A 621 19.13 2.72 -35.81
CA VAL A 621 19.51 1.86 -34.68
C VAL A 621 20.50 2.58 -33.78
N TYR A 622 20.09 2.85 -32.55
CA TYR A 622 20.97 3.38 -31.51
C TYR A 622 21.45 2.23 -30.61
N ILE A 623 22.76 2.08 -30.43
CA ILE A 623 23.35 1.08 -29.53
C ILE A 623 23.79 1.77 -28.24
N ALA A 624 23.00 1.58 -27.17
CA ALA A 624 23.40 1.95 -25.81
C ALA A 624 24.26 0.83 -25.22
N SER A 625 25.49 1.12 -24.80
CA SER A 625 26.41 0.08 -24.33
C SER A 625 27.46 0.59 -23.36
N ASP A 626 27.79 -0.23 -22.36
CA ASP A 626 28.96 -0.01 -21.51
C ASP A 626 30.27 -0.54 -22.12
N ASP A 627 30.17 -1.18 -23.28
CA ASP A 627 31.26 -1.67 -24.11
C ASP A 627 30.84 -1.61 -25.59
N PRO A 628 30.95 -0.45 -26.25
CA PRO A 628 30.53 -0.31 -27.65
C PRO A 628 31.26 -1.27 -28.59
N ALA A 629 32.50 -1.64 -28.28
CA ALA A 629 33.29 -2.57 -29.09
C ALA A 629 32.69 -3.99 -29.11
N ALA A 630 31.87 -4.36 -28.12
CA ALA A 630 31.19 -5.66 -28.07
C ALA A 630 30.04 -5.81 -29.08
N ALA A 631 29.62 -4.73 -29.73
CA ALA A 631 28.74 -4.83 -30.90
C ALA A 631 29.46 -5.49 -32.09
N GLY A 632 30.79 -5.38 -32.16
CA GLY A 632 31.59 -5.89 -33.28
C GLY A 632 31.08 -5.34 -34.61
N ASN A 633 31.02 -6.24 -35.61
CA ASN A 633 30.43 -5.96 -36.93
C ASN A 633 29.01 -6.55 -37.05
N ASP A 634 28.42 -7.04 -35.95
CA ASP A 634 27.16 -7.79 -35.97
C ASP A 634 25.96 -6.89 -36.38
N PHE A 635 26.12 -5.57 -36.26
CA PHE A 635 25.09 -4.58 -36.52
C PHE A 635 25.38 -3.69 -37.75
N ASP A 636 26.42 -3.99 -38.53
CA ASP A 636 26.86 -3.19 -39.69
C ASP A 636 25.80 -3.12 -40.82
N GLU A 637 24.83 -4.04 -40.82
CA GLU A 637 23.73 -4.04 -41.80
C GLU A 637 22.65 -2.97 -41.53
N PHE A 638 22.69 -2.30 -40.36
CA PHE A 638 21.70 -1.30 -39.95
C PHE A 638 22.25 0.13 -40.02
N ASN A 639 21.34 1.11 -40.09
CA ASN A 639 21.69 2.52 -39.99
C ASN A 639 22.01 2.89 -38.53
N LEU A 640 23.28 2.77 -38.16
CA LEU A 640 23.73 3.04 -36.79
C LEU A 640 23.81 4.55 -36.50
N VAL A 641 23.18 4.95 -35.39
CA VAL A 641 23.23 6.31 -34.85
C VAL A 641 23.76 6.28 -33.41
N SER A 642 24.41 7.36 -33.01
CA SER A 642 25.00 7.50 -31.66
C SER A 642 25.00 8.95 -31.21
N ALA A 643 25.02 9.17 -29.89
CA ALA A 643 24.88 10.51 -29.32
C ALA A 643 26.01 11.49 -29.73
N ASP A 644 27.21 10.98 -30.01
CA ASP A 644 28.37 11.75 -30.47
C ASP A 644 28.23 12.30 -31.89
N GLN A 645 27.26 11.82 -32.67
CA GLN A 645 26.93 12.36 -34.00
C GLN A 645 26.08 13.64 -33.92
N PHE A 646 25.52 13.95 -32.74
CA PHE A 646 24.60 15.06 -32.54
C PHE A 646 25.26 16.20 -31.75
N ASP A 647 24.83 17.44 -32.01
CA ASP A 647 25.25 18.61 -31.23
C ASP A 647 24.42 18.69 -29.93
N LEU A 648 24.85 17.94 -28.92
CA LEU A 648 24.14 17.79 -27.66
C LEU A 648 24.80 18.58 -26.52
N PRO A 649 24.02 19.14 -25.57
CA PRO A 649 24.56 19.83 -24.40
C PRO A 649 25.53 18.96 -23.59
N GLN A 650 26.54 19.57 -22.97
CA GLN A 650 27.40 18.83 -22.05
C GLN A 650 26.69 18.63 -20.71
N VAL A 651 26.65 17.38 -20.25
CA VAL A 651 26.03 16.98 -18.99
C VAL A 651 27.02 16.16 -18.17
N GLU A 652 26.90 16.20 -16.84
CA GLU A 652 27.89 15.60 -15.94
C GLU A 652 27.86 14.06 -15.97
N HIS A 653 26.66 13.47 -16.04
CA HIS A 653 26.50 12.02 -15.96
C HIS A 653 26.68 11.35 -17.33
N GLY A 654 27.84 10.72 -17.56
CA GLY A 654 28.18 10.10 -18.85
C GLY A 654 27.23 9.00 -19.36
N PHE A 655 26.36 8.44 -18.51
CA PHE A 655 25.34 7.48 -18.93
C PHE A 655 24.05 8.13 -19.47
N PHE A 656 23.93 9.46 -19.36
CA PHE A 656 22.69 10.20 -19.56
C PHE A 656 22.08 9.98 -20.94
N TYR A 657 22.89 10.09 -22.00
CA TYR A 657 22.39 10.00 -23.37
C TYR A 657 21.95 8.58 -23.74
N ASP A 658 22.70 7.56 -23.30
CA ASP A 658 22.30 6.16 -23.48
C ASP A 658 21.01 5.82 -22.72
N PHE A 659 20.88 6.32 -21.48
CA PHE A 659 19.66 6.15 -20.70
C PHE A 659 18.46 6.82 -21.38
N ASN A 660 18.65 8.04 -21.90
CA ASN A 660 17.57 8.80 -22.53
C ASN A 660 17.24 8.34 -23.94
N ALA A 661 18.20 7.80 -24.70
CA ALA A 661 17.91 7.10 -25.94
C ALA A 661 16.88 5.99 -25.68
N LEU A 662 17.08 5.17 -24.64
CA LEU A 662 16.14 4.12 -24.24
C LEU A 662 14.78 4.66 -23.77
N ARG A 663 14.71 5.89 -23.22
CA ARG A 663 13.45 6.57 -22.83
C ARG A 663 12.69 7.19 -24.01
N LEU A 664 13.39 7.47 -25.11
CA LEU A 664 12.84 8.16 -26.29
C LEU A 664 12.59 7.24 -27.48
N GLY A 665 13.27 6.09 -27.53
CA GLY A 665 13.15 5.12 -28.62
C GLY A 665 11.71 4.62 -28.81
N LYS A 666 11.29 4.49 -30.08
CA LYS A 666 9.98 3.93 -30.47
C LYS A 666 9.96 2.42 -30.26
N PHE A 667 11.07 1.76 -30.56
CA PHE A 667 11.26 0.33 -30.35
C PHE A 667 12.46 0.13 -29.44
N VAL A 668 12.33 -0.63 -28.36
CA VAL A 668 13.41 -0.76 -27.37
C VAL A 668 13.67 -2.21 -27.03
N ALA A 669 14.90 -2.66 -27.25
CA ALA A 669 15.38 -3.96 -26.82
C ALA A 669 16.35 -3.81 -25.65
N ILE A 670 15.98 -4.38 -24.50
CA ILE A 670 16.76 -4.30 -23.28
C ILE A 670 17.63 -5.55 -23.08
N SER A 671 18.71 -5.42 -22.32
CA SER A 671 19.40 -6.57 -21.69
C SER A 671 18.77 -6.91 -20.34
N ASN A 672 19.20 -8.00 -19.68
CA ASN A 672 18.77 -8.34 -18.31
C ASN A 672 19.38 -7.38 -17.26
N SER A 673 19.10 -6.08 -17.38
CA SER A 673 19.70 -5.00 -16.61
C SER A 673 18.63 -4.06 -16.08
N THR A 674 18.75 -3.69 -14.80
CA THR A 674 17.89 -2.67 -14.17
C THR A 674 17.99 -1.30 -14.84
N PHE A 675 19.11 -1.00 -15.50
CA PHE A 675 19.32 0.28 -16.20
C PHE A 675 18.36 0.46 -17.36
N SER A 676 18.39 -0.45 -18.33
CA SER A 676 17.48 -0.40 -19.47
C SER A 676 16.04 -0.70 -19.09
N PHE A 677 15.83 -1.55 -18.08
CA PHE A 677 14.49 -1.79 -17.57
C PHE A 677 13.86 -0.51 -17.00
N LEU A 678 14.57 0.22 -16.13
CA LEU A 678 14.10 1.50 -15.59
C LEU A 678 13.82 2.52 -16.71
N ALA A 679 14.71 2.60 -17.71
CA ALA A 679 14.50 3.49 -18.86
C ALA A 679 13.18 3.17 -19.59
N THR A 680 12.87 1.89 -19.82
CA THR A 680 11.59 1.50 -20.43
C THR A 680 10.37 1.77 -19.55
N ALA A 681 10.50 1.69 -18.21
CA ALA A 681 9.41 2.05 -17.31
C ALA A 681 9.08 3.56 -17.35
N LEU A 682 10.09 4.38 -17.61
CA LEU A 682 9.99 5.84 -17.77
C LEU A 682 9.72 6.29 -19.21
N ASN A 683 9.80 5.37 -20.18
CA ASN A 683 9.55 5.65 -21.60
C ASN A 683 8.05 5.90 -21.83
N ARG A 684 7.72 7.02 -22.49
CA ARG A 684 6.34 7.42 -22.85
C ARG A 684 6.06 7.38 -24.36
N HIS A 685 7.03 6.92 -25.14
CA HIS A 685 7.04 6.95 -26.61
C HIS A 685 7.11 5.55 -27.25
N ALA A 686 7.51 4.53 -26.48
CA ALA A 686 7.72 3.19 -27.00
C ALA A 686 6.40 2.57 -27.49
N ALA A 687 6.41 2.11 -28.74
CA ALA A 687 5.37 1.27 -29.31
C ALA A 687 5.61 -0.22 -28.99
N LEU A 688 6.87 -0.62 -28.83
CA LEU A 688 7.24 -1.98 -28.45
C LEU A 688 8.50 -2.00 -27.58
N THR A 689 8.43 -2.72 -26.46
CA THR A 689 9.57 -3.03 -25.61
C THR A 689 9.77 -4.54 -25.55
N VAL A 690 11.00 -5.00 -25.81
CA VAL A 690 11.36 -6.42 -25.76
C VAL A 690 12.53 -6.67 -24.81
N ARG A 691 12.56 -7.86 -24.20
CA ARG A 691 13.64 -8.31 -23.30
C ARG A 691 14.09 -9.73 -23.67
N PRO A 692 15.31 -10.15 -23.28
CA PRO A 692 15.74 -11.53 -23.47
C PRO A 692 14.92 -12.50 -22.64
N ASP A 693 14.49 -13.58 -23.29
CA ASP A 693 13.96 -14.76 -22.63
C ASP A 693 14.86 -15.98 -22.93
N PRO A 694 15.68 -16.41 -21.96
CA PRO A 694 16.55 -17.57 -22.11
C PRO A 694 15.83 -18.90 -22.36
N GLN A 695 14.56 -19.03 -21.97
CA GLN A 695 13.79 -20.26 -22.19
C GLN A 695 13.27 -20.35 -23.62
N VAL A 696 12.84 -19.21 -24.17
CA VAL A 696 12.35 -19.13 -25.56
C VAL A 696 13.51 -19.01 -26.56
N GLY A 697 14.65 -18.49 -26.13
CA GLY A 697 15.84 -18.36 -26.98
C GLY A 697 15.80 -17.14 -27.91
N LYS A 698 15.07 -16.07 -27.53
CA LYS A 698 14.93 -14.83 -28.31
C LYS A 698 14.51 -13.64 -27.44
N LEU A 699 14.39 -12.47 -28.07
CA LEU A 699 13.73 -11.32 -27.46
C LEU A 699 12.21 -11.51 -27.50
N VAL A 700 11.53 -11.18 -26.40
CA VAL A 700 10.07 -11.27 -26.27
C VAL A 700 9.49 -9.94 -25.79
N PRO A 701 8.28 -9.56 -26.25
CA PRO A 701 7.57 -8.41 -25.71
C PRO A 701 7.33 -8.52 -24.20
N TYR A 702 7.44 -7.40 -23.48
CA TYR A 702 7.07 -7.34 -22.06
C TYR A 702 6.53 -5.95 -21.71
N SER A 703 5.77 -5.86 -20.62
CA SER A 703 5.35 -4.60 -20.02
C SER A 703 6.19 -4.29 -18.80
N ALA A 704 6.85 -3.14 -18.79
CA ALA A 704 7.74 -2.73 -17.69
C ALA A 704 6.99 -2.64 -16.36
N TRP A 705 5.76 -2.12 -16.33
CA TRP A 705 5.00 -1.90 -15.10
C TRP A 705 4.36 -3.16 -14.51
N THR A 706 4.47 -4.32 -15.17
CA THR A 706 3.93 -5.59 -14.67
C THR A 706 4.97 -6.72 -14.62
N SER A 707 6.26 -6.39 -14.81
CA SER A 707 7.35 -7.37 -14.90
C SER A 707 8.39 -7.18 -13.81
N ASP A 708 9.20 -8.21 -13.57
CA ASP A 708 10.39 -8.11 -12.72
C ASP A 708 11.51 -7.31 -13.41
N PRO A 709 12.17 -6.36 -12.71
CA PRO A 709 13.29 -5.60 -13.26
C PRO A 709 14.45 -6.45 -13.76
N MET A 710 14.63 -7.64 -13.20
CA MET A 710 15.64 -8.61 -13.60
C MET A 710 15.08 -10.03 -13.57
N ILE A 711 15.38 -10.81 -14.60
CA ILE A 711 15.20 -12.27 -14.59
C ILE A 711 16.25 -12.87 -13.67
N ARG A 712 15.80 -13.49 -12.58
CA ARG A 712 16.65 -14.14 -11.57
C ARG A 712 16.53 -15.66 -11.55
N SER A 713 15.63 -16.21 -12.38
CA SER A 713 15.36 -17.65 -12.48
C SER A 713 16.46 -18.45 -13.20
N HIS A 714 17.39 -17.76 -13.87
CA HIS A 714 18.48 -18.39 -14.62
C HIS A 714 19.82 -17.72 -14.27
N THR A 715 20.89 -18.51 -14.34
CA THR A 715 22.26 -18.00 -14.26
C THR A 715 22.98 -18.19 -15.58
N ALA A 716 23.94 -17.32 -15.90
CA ALA A 716 24.78 -17.44 -17.09
C ALA A 716 25.44 -18.83 -17.18
N GLU A 717 25.89 -19.37 -16.04
CA GLU A 717 26.50 -20.69 -15.97
C GLU A 717 25.53 -21.84 -16.29
N ASP A 718 24.24 -21.68 -15.98
CA ASP A 718 23.20 -22.66 -16.29
C ASP A 718 22.77 -22.58 -17.75
N LEU A 719 22.75 -21.37 -18.32
CA LEU A 719 22.36 -21.11 -19.70
C LEU A 719 23.43 -21.55 -20.72
N GLY A 720 24.71 -21.43 -20.38
CA GLY A 720 25.83 -21.91 -21.20
C GLY A 720 26.89 -20.85 -21.48
N GLU A 721 27.99 -21.28 -22.09
CA GLU A 721 29.17 -20.42 -22.30
C GLU A 721 28.91 -19.21 -23.19
N GLU A 722 27.93 -19.28 -24.11
CA GLU A 722 27.54 -18.15 -24.95
C GLU A 722 26.94 -16.98 -24.16
N TYR A 723 26.45 -17.22 -22.94
CA TYR A 723 25.91 -16.20 -22.04
C TYR A 723 26.93 -15.69 -21.00
N MET A 724 28.14 -16.26 -21.02
CA MET A 724 29.21 -15.96 -20.07
C MET A 724 30.27 -15.04 -20.69
N SER A 725 30.86 -14.19 -19.86
CA SER A 725 32.01 -13.38 -20.28
C SER A 725 33.28 -14.23 -20.29
N GLU A 726 34.27 -13.86 -21.13
CA GLU A 726 35.58 -14.54 -21.17
C GLU A 726 36.26 -14.55 -19.80
N ARG A 727 36.10 -13.46 -19.04
CA ARG A 727 36.56 -13.38 -17.64
C ARG A 727 35.87 -14.42 -16.76
N ALA A 728 34.57 -14.65 -16.91
CA ALA A 728 33.86 -15.67 -16.14
C ALA A 728 34.30 -17.09 -16.53
N LYS A 729 34.47 -17.37 -17.83
CA LYS A 729 34.95 -18.67 -18.36
C LYS A 729 36.33 -19.04 -17.85
N SER A 730 37.21 -18.06 -17.66
CA SER A 730 38.58 -18.28 -17.18
C SER A 730 38.70 -18.62 -15.69
N ARG A 731 37.66 -18.39 -14.86
CA ARG A 731 37.71 -18.65 -13.40
C ARG A 731 37.90 -20.13 -13.08
N THR A 732 38.88 -20.45 -12.22
CA THR A 732 39.21 -21.82 -11.78
C THR A 732 38.01 -22.61 -11.25
N LYS A 733 37.10 -21.95 -10.51
CA LYS A 733 35.87 -22.55 -9.97
C LYS A 733 34.93 -23.04 -11.08
N TYR A 734 34.84 -22.33 -12.20
CA TYR A 734 34.04 -22.73 -13.36
C TYR A 734 34.72 -23.89 -14.11
N LYS A 735 36.03 -23.81 -14.36
CA LYS A 735 36.81 -24.91 -14.97
C LYS A 735 36.71 -26.21 -14.16
N MET A 736 36.80 -26.14 -12.83
CA MET A 736 36.61 -27.30 -11.95
C MET A 736 35.17 -27.84 -12.01
N ARG A 737 34.14 -26.97 -12.05
CA ARG A 737 32.75 -27.41 -12.25
C ARG A 737 32.57 -28.17 -13.57
N GLN A 738 33.18 -27.70 -14.65
CA GLN A 738 33.14 -28.38 -15.95
C GLN A 738 33.86 -29.73 -15.92
N VAL A 739 34.99 -29.84 -15.21
CA VAL A 739 35.69 -31.12 -14.99
C VAL A 739 34.81 -32.09 -14.18
N VAL A 740 34.19 -31.64 -13.08
CA VAL A 740 33.27 -32.47 -12.27
C VAL A 740 32.06 -32.92 -13.09
N LYS A 741 31.47 -32.02 -13.90
CA LYS A 741 30.35 -32.33 -14.81
C LYS A 741 30.75 -33.36 -15.88
N ARG A 742 31.95 -33.23 -16.46
CA ARG A 742 32.53 -34.19 -17.43
C ARG A 742 32.86 -35.54 -16.81
N LEU A 743 33.22 -35.58 -15.53
CA LEU A 743 33.53 -36.80 -14.79
C LEU A 743 32.30 -37.52 -14.22
N GLY A 744 31.08 -37.00 -14.42
CA GLY A 744 29.84 -37.65 -13.99
C GLY A 744 29.67 -37.76 -12.46
N LEU A 745 30.46 -37.03 -11.68
CA LEU A 745 30.40 -37.07 -10.22
C LEU A 745 29.22 -36.22 -9.73
N LYS A 746 28.23 -36.85 -9.07
CA LYS A 746 27.16 -36.12 -8.38
C LYS A 746 27.76 -35.33 -7.21
N LYS A 747 27.25 -34.12 -6.99
CA LYS A 747 27.66 -33.23 -5.88
C LYS A 747 27.65 -33.99 -4.53
N PRO A 748 28.63 -33.77 -3.65
CA PRO A 748 28.42 -34.03 -2.22
C PRO A 748 27.35 -33.09 -1.64
#